data_AF-A0A524ATN1-F1
#
_entry.id   AF-A0A524ATN1-F1
#
_cell.length_a   1.000
_cell.length_b   1.000
_cell.length_c   1.000
_cell.angle_alpha   90.00
_cell.angle_beta   90.00
_cell.angle_gamma   90.00
#
_symmetry.space_group_name_H-M   'P 1'
#
loop_
_entity.id
_entity.type
_entity.pdbx_description
1 polymer ?
#
loop_
_entity_poly.entity_id
_entity_poly.type
_entity_poly.pdbx_seq_one_letter_code
_entity_poly.pdbx_strand_id
1 'polypeptide(L)'
;MPSCACASEYPRRIMKLRYQLCAALVLALIILLFTSIASAQPPVPHPVEGRDDCLLCHQAGVAGAPRVAADHVGRTNETCGQCHRPIGMEPAAVRPIPHLIEGRDDCLACHESGVGGASQVPADHAGRTNETCGQCHVVASTAPVAAPTIPHPLEGRGDCLVCHQQGVDGASRVPADHAERTSESCRQCHIAPDIAPAPVPPIPHSVEGQEACLTCHQAGIGEPLEIPEDHVGRPNEVCQTCHQPPVIIVTTPTPPPIPTPIQHPEAPGENSCLECHRDLGGKYLDIANQWEGSVHATHDVTCADCHGGDPGASEKVAAKSPEAGYIGTPARSVIPALCGSCHADPEKMHPYELPVDQLRDYEESVHGQRLAQEDENTATCYDCHGGHAVKDMADPTSSVHPRNLPATCAYCHADEERMKPYGIATDQYDLYQKSVHGIALLEEQNLEAPSCPTCHSSHGAALPGYTEAIDVCGQCHSMSEEYYLIGGHRRGREKGSEAPRCINCHGRYDVGPSSLDLFVGDEPRHCGSCHAPDSLERKAIDEIYQTLAGASQALQTAEEALSEARTRGIGLDEEETRLEEARVTLAEAAVVQHTVQLEAIREKTDEVESISVEVQEAVEKAIARRERERLLPGGITAVVLALGGVVLVVLRRRAKVG
;
A
#
# COMPACT_ATOMS: atom_id res chain seq x y z
N MET A 1 51.77 58.83 41.17
CA MET A 1 53.15 58.33 41.33
C MET A 1 53.22 57.54 42.63
N PRO A 2 53.93 56.41 42.74
CA PRO A 2 54.28 55.43 41.71
C PRO A 2 53.88 53.99 42.10
N SER A 3 54.03 53.14 41.09
CA SER A 3 54.08 51.68 41.05
C SER A 3 54.79 50.95 42.20
N CYS A 4 54.36 49.72 42.46
CA CYS A 4 55.29 48.61 42.61
C CYS A 4 54.67 47.31 42.04
N ALA A 5 55.21 46.88 40.91
CA ALA A 5 55.10 45.54 40.38
C ALA A 5 56.13 44.64 41.10
N CYS A 6 55.81 43.37 41.32
CA CYS A 6 56.75 42.27 41.08
C CYS A 6 56.09 40.89 41.20
N ALA A 7 56.18 40.17 40.08
CA ALA A 7 56.51 38.76 39.93
C ALA A 7 55.66 37.68 40.65
N SER A 8 54.90 36.94 39.83
CA SER A 8 55.36 35.58 39.47
C SER A 8 54.81 35.19 38.10
N GLU A 9 55.66 35.29 37.07
CA GLU A 9 55.36 34.89 35.68
C GLU A 9 55.47 33.38 35.45
N TYR A 10 55.45 32.56 36.50
CA TYR A 10 55.62 31.12 36.38
C TYR A 10 54.33 30.31 36.07
N PRO A 11 53.11 30.69 36.51
CA PRO A 11 51.92 29.89 36.19
C PRO A 11 51.31 30.21 34.82
N ARG A 12 51.63 31.38 34.21
CA ARG A 12 51.00 31.79 32.94
C ARG A 12 51.55 31.07 31.71
N ARG A 13 52.83 30.66 31.70
CA ARG A 13 53.39 29.83 30.60
C ARG A 13 52.84 28.41 30.64
N ILE A 14 52.70 27.81 31.83
CA ILE A 14 52.11 26.48 31.99
C ILE A 14 50.62 26.50 31.65
N MET A 15 49.90 27.57 32.01
CA MET A 15 48.48 27.70 31.70
C MET A 15 48.22 27.97 30.21
N LYS A 16 49.04 28.79 29.53
CA LYS A 16 48.97 28.94 28.06
C LYS A 16 49.35 27.65 27.33
N LEU A 17 50.37 26.92 27.80
CA LEU A 17 50.75 25.64 27.18
C LEU A 17 49.67 24.58 27.40
N ARG A 18 49.03 24.54 28.57
CA ARG A 18 47.88 23.65 28.85
C ARG A 18 46.65 24.01 28.04
N TYR A 19 46.37 25.31 27.84
CA TYR A 19 45.25 25.74 27.01
C TYR A 19 45.50 25.47 25.52
N GLN A 20 46.74 25.62 25.05
CA GLN A 20 47.11 25.26 23.68
C GLN A 20 47.16 23.75 23.46
N LEU A 21 47.57 22.96 24.46
CA LEU A 21 47.50 21.50 24.42
C LEU A 21 46.05 20.99 24.50
N CYS A 22 45.19 21.59 25.34
CA CYS A 22 43.76 21.26 25.37
C CYS A 22 43.05 21.69 24.08
N ALA A 23 43.36 22.88 23.54
CA ALA A 23 42.80 23.32 22.26
C ALA A 23 43.28 22.44 21.10
N ALA A 24 44.55 22.02 21.10
CA ALA A 24 45.09 21.09 20.11
C ALA A 24 44.53 19.67 20.27
N LEU A 25 44.28 19.20 21.50
CA LEU A 25 43.65 17.91 21.77
C LEU A 25 42.16 17.91 21.42
N VAL A 26 41.44 19.00 21.68
CA VAL A 26 40.03 19.16 21.27
C VAL A 26 39.93 19.31 19.76
N LEU A 27 40.84 20.05 19.11
CA LEU A 27 40.89 20.13 17.65
C LEU A 27 41.29 18.78 17.03
N ALA A 28 42.20 18.03 17.64
CA ALA A 28 42.56 16.68 17.21
C ALA A 28 41.43 15.66 17.46
N LEU A 29 40.66 15.79 18.54
CA LEU A 29 39.47 14.98 18.80
C LEU A 29 38.33 15.34 17.85
N ILE A 30 38.14 16.62 17.51
CA ILE A 30 37.18 17.05 16.49
C ILE A 30 37.61 16.56 15.11
N ILE A 31 38.90 16.64 14.76
CA ILE A 31 39.43 16.07 13.51
C ILE A 31 39.26 14.54 13.50
N LEU A 32 39.51 13.84 14.61
CA LEU A 32 39.29 12.39 14.73
C LEU A 32 37.79 12.01 14.70
N LEU A 33 36.91 12.82 15.27
CA LEU A 33 35.45 12.66 15.20
C LEU A 33 34.91 12.94 13.79
N PHE A 34 35.52 13.87 13.04
CA PHE A 34 35.17 14.13 11.64
C PHE A 34 35.84 13.17 10.64
N THR A 35 36.93 12.48 11.00
CA THR A 35 37.56 11.46 10.13
C THR A 35 37.05 10.04 10.35
N SER A 36 36.17 9.79 11.33
CA SER A 36 35.58 8.47 11.59
C SER A 36 34.08 8.37 11.34
N ILE A 37 33.44 9.42 10.83
CA ILE A 37 32.20 9.25 10.05
C ILE A 37 32.63 9.02 8.60
N ALA A 38 33.27 7.88 8.36
CA ALA A 38 33.17 7.29 7.05
C ALA A 38 31.69 6.96 6.90
N SER A 39 30.98 7.79 6.14
CA SER A 39 29.71 7.45 5.50
C SER A 39 29.85 6.00 5.04
N ALA A 40 29.19 5.07 5.74
CA ALA A 40 29.00 3.74 5.21
C ALA A 40 28.08 3.95 4.02
N GLN A 41 28.69 4.22 2.86
CA GLN A 41 27.96 4.40 1.64
C GLN A 41 27.15 3.12 1.41
N PRO A 42 25.88 3.27 1.02
CA PRO A 42 25.03 2.12 0.86
C PRO A 42 25.66 1.21 -0.23
N PRO A 43 25.58 -0.12 -0.08
CA PRO A 43 26.28 -1.05 -0.95
C PRO A 43 25.91 -0.75 -2.41
N VAL A 44 26.94 -0.46 -3.20
CA VAL A 44 26.82 -0.20 -4.63
C VAL A 44 26.73 -1.56 -5.32
N PRO A 45 25.70 -1.83 -6.15
CA PRO A 45 25.48 -3.15 -6.74
C PRO A 45 26.51 -3.53 -7.82
N HIS A 46 27.59 -2.76 -7.99
CA HIS A 46 28.65 -2.97 -8.95
C HIS A 46 30.03 -2.53 -8.40
N PRO A 47 31.15 -3.13 -8.86
CA PRO A 47 32.50 -2.78 -8.41
C PRO A 47 32.86 -1.33 -8.74
N VAL A 48 33.39 -0.59 -7.76
CA VAL A 48 33.80 0.83 -7.90
C VAL A 48 35.32 1.01 -8.00
N GLU A 49 36.10 -0.06 -7.97
CA GLU A 49 37.56 0.00 -8.08
C GLU A 49 37.99 0.68 -9.38
N GLY A 50 38.67 1.83 -9.25
CA GLY A 50 39.12 2.67 -10.36
C GLY A 50 38.11 3.70 -10.90
N ARG A 51 36.97 3.93 -10.21
CA ARG A 51 35.92 4.86 -10.63
C ARG A 51 35.43 5.72 -9.47
N ASP A 52 36.17 6.79 -9.18
CA ASP A 52 35.93 7.63 -8.00
C ASP A 52 34.84 8.70 -8.22
N ASP A 53 34.39 8.93 -9.46
CA ASP A 53 33.36 9.91 -9.80
C ASP A 53 32.14 9.25 -10.47
N CYS A 54 31.05 9.16 -9.71
CA CYS A 54 29.79 8.54 -10.12
C CYS A 54 29.08 9.30 -11.26
N LEU A 55 29.35 10.61 -11.42
CA LEU A 55 28.68 11.43 -12.44
C LEU A 55 29.13 11.10 -13.86
N LEU A 56 30.29 10.47 -14.04
CA LEU A 56 30.79 10.06 -15.36
C LEU A 56 29.84 9.12 -16.10
N CYS A 57 29.12 8.26 -15.38
CA CYS A 57 28.15 7.34 -15.96
C CYS A 57 26.71 7.85 -15.81
N HIS A 58 26.37 8.43 -14.66
CA HIS A 58 25.01 8.88 -14.36
C HIS A 58 24.65 10.24 -14.98
N GLN A 59 25.58 11.12 -15.32
CA GLN A 59 25.22 12.38 -15.99
C GLN A 59 24.83 12.14 -17.47
N ALA A 60 25.52 11.20 -18.12
CA ALA A 60 25.33 10.89 -19.54
C ALA A 60 24.38 9.70 -19.79
N GLY A 61 24.11 8.87 -18.78
CA GLY A 61 23.31 7.65 -18.89
C GLY A 61 24.00 6.54 -19.68
N VAL A 62 25.31 6.39 -19.48
CA VAL A 62 26.14 5.44 -20.24
C VAL A 62 25.84 4.02 -19.77
N ALA A 63 25.68 3.08 -20.71
CA ALA A 63 25.42 1.67 -20.47
C ALA A 63 24.17 1.38 -19.61
N GLY A 64 23.11 2.18 -19.77
CA GLY A 64 21.83 1.98 -19.10
C GLY A 64 21.77 2.51 -17.66
N ALA A 65 22.80 3.23 -17.20
CA ALA A 65 22.76 3.90 -15.91
C ALA A 65 21.68 5.01 -15.90
N PRO A 66 20.84 5.11 -14.84
CA PRO A 66 19.81 6.15 -14.74
C PRO A 66 20.45 7.54 -14.64
N ARG A 67 19.84 8.54 -15.27
CA ARG A 67 20.42 9.89 -15.32
C ARG A 67 20.22 10.67 -14.01
N VAL A 68 21.27 11.31 -13.51
CA VAL A 68 21.22 12.13 -12.29
C VAL A 68 21.86 13.50 -12.53
N ALA A 69 21.14 14.58 -12.22
CA ALA A 69 21.60 15.97 -12.39
C ALA A 69 22.82 16.28 -11.52
N ALA A 70 23.80 17.07 -11.96
CA ALA A 70 25.09 17.23 -11.25
C ALA A 70 25.01 18.03 -9.93
N ASP A 71 23.94 18.81 -9.73
CA ASP A 71 23.70 19.54 -8.50
C ASP A 71 22.92 18.68 -7.49
N HIS A 72 23.11 18.98 -6.20
CA HIS A 72 22.50 18.22 -5.10
C HIS A 72 21.08 18.72 -4.76
N VAL A 73 20.52 19.60 -5.59
CA VAL A 73 19.21 20.20 -5.37
C VAL A 73 18.12 19.13 -5.60
N GLY A 74 17.29 18.88 -4.59
CA GLY A 74 16.19 17.92 -4.66
C GLY A 74 16.54 16.46 -4.36
N ARG A 75 17.78 16.13 -4.01
CA ARG A 75 18.16 14.76 -3.60
C ARG A 75 17.92 14.56 -2.10
N THR A 76 17.19 13.51 -1.72
CA THR A 76 17.11 13.03 -0.34
C THR A 76 17.85 11.69 -0.20
N ASN A 77 18.19 11.28 1.02
CA ASN A 77 18.77 9.95 1.26
C ASN A 77 17.81 8.81 0.82
N GLU A 78 16.53 9.12 0.72
CA GLU A 78 15.47 8.22 0.25
C GLU A 78 15.54 8.00 -1.26
N THR A 79 15.88 9.03 -2.04
CA THR A 79 16.13 8.93 -3.49
C THR A 79 17.32 8.01 -3.80
N CYS A 80 18.36 8.05 -2.98
CA CYS A 80 19.50 7.12 -3.07
C CYS A 80 19.11 5.72 -2.56
N GLY A 81 18.24 5.68 -1.54
CA GLY A 81 17.67 4.50 -0.89
C GLY A 81 16.88 3.57 -1.79
N GLN A 82 16.23 4.13 -2.81
CA GLN A 82 15.44 3.38 -3.81
C GLN A 82 16.28 2.40 -4.63
N CYS A 83 17.59 2.68 -4.81
CA CYS A 83 18.50 1.79 -5.54
C CYS A 83 19.65 1.24 -4.66
N HIS A 84 19.90 1.82 -3.49
CA HIS A 84 20.93 1.38 -2.54
C HIS A 84 20.38 1.24 -1.12
N ARG A 85 20.55 0.09 -0.44
CA ARG A 85 19.90 -0.17 0.87
C ARG A 85 20.73 0.24 2.10
N PRO A 86 20.12 0.71 3.20
CA PRO A 86 20.80 0.83 4.49
C PRO A 86 21.12 -0.54 5.11
N ILE A 87 22.24 -0.64 5.84
CA ILE A 87 22.69 -1.88 6.49
C ILE A 87 21.86 -2.13 7.78
N GLY A 88 21.18 -3.28 7.91
CA GLY A 88 20.57 -3.71 9.19
C GLY A 88 19.23 -4.48 9.15
N MET A 89 18.59 -4.70 8.00
CA MET A 89 17.40 -5.57 7.91
C MET A 89 17.78 -6.98 7.44
N GLU A 90 17.55 -8.00 8.28
CA GLU A 90 17.58 -9.40 7.86
C GLU A 90 16.38 -9.75 6.95
N PRO A 91 16.52 -10.72 6.03
CA PRO A 91 15.47 -11.06 5.08
C PRO A 91 14.32 -11.84 5.73
N ALA A 92 13.10 -11.47 5.36
CA ALA A 92 11.88 -12.22 5.67
C ALA A 92 11.98 -13.67 5.17
N ALA A 93 11.32 -14.59 5.89
CA ALA A 93 11.30 -16.02 5.67
C ALA A 93 11.04 -16.42 4.19
N VAL A 94 11.68 -17.52 3.78
CA VAL A 94 11.62 -18.11 2.44
C VAL A 94 10.17 -18.46 2.07
N ARG A 95 9.72 -17.92 0.93
CA ARG A 95 8.35 -18.11 0.40
C ARG A 95 8.24 -19.43 -0.39
N PRO A 96 7.08 -20.10 -0.41
CA PRO A 96 6.92 -21.38 -1.10
C PRO A 96 7.08 -21.29 -2.63
N ILE A 97 7.56 -22.38 -3.24
CA ILE A 97 7.71 -22.55 -4.69
C ILE A 97 6.38 -23.08 -5.28
N PRO A 98 5.92 -22.58 -6.43
CA PRO A 98 4.60 -22.91 -7.01
C PRO A 98 4.45 -24.34 -7.56
N HIS A 99 5.45 -25.21 -7.40
CA HIS A 99 5.41 -26.62 -7.81
C HIS A 99 6.32 -27.50 -6.93
N LEU A 100 6.04 -28.81 -6.87
CA LEU A 100 6.88 -29.80 -6.17
C LEU A 100 8.23 -29.96 -6.88
N ILE A 101 9.32 -29.94 -6.09
CA ILE A 101 10.72 -29.95 -6.57
C ILE A 101 11.35 -31.35 -6.50
N GLU A 102 10.59 -32.36 -6.10
CA GLU A 102 11.12 -33.69 -5.79
C GLU A 102 11.81 -34.31 -7.01
N GLY A 103 13.15 -34.46 -6.93
CA GLY A 103 14.01 -34.95 -8.01
C GLY A 103 14.56 -33.88 -8.95
N ARG A 104 14.41 -32.59 -8.64
CA ARG A 104 14.90 -31.45 -9.45
C ARG A 104 15.57 -30.39 -8.58
N ASP A 105 16.49 -30.81 -7.75
CA ASP A 105 17.17 -29.97 -6.76
C ASP A 105 18.25 -29.05 -7.40
N ASP A 106 18.48 -29.19 -8.70
CA ASP A 106 19.44 -28.41 -9.48
C ASP A 106 18.72 -27.47 -10.45
N CYS A 107 18.78 -26.16 -10.15
CA CYS A 107 18.16 -25.11 -10.94
C CYS A 107 18.63 -25.12 -12.41
N LEU A 108 19.85 -25.58 -12.69
CA LEU A 108 20.40 -25.59 -14.05
C LEU A 108 19.68 -26.58 -14.97
N ALA A 109 19.02 -27.59 -14.41
CA ALA A 109 18.28 -28.58 -15.19
C ALA A 109 17.19 -27.95 -16.08
N CYS A 110 16.62 -26.82 -15.67
CA CYS A 110 15.63 -26.07 -16.45
C CYS A 110 16.23 -24.83 -17.12
N HIS A 111 17.18 -24.15 -16.45
CA HIS A 111 17.73 -22.90 -16.92
C HIS A 111 18.88 -23.04 -17.94
N GLU A 112 19.64 -24.14 -17.96
CA GLU A 112 20.70 -24.29 -18.96
C GLU A 112 20.13 -24.44 -20.38
N SER A 113 18.98 -25.08 -20.50
CA SER A 113 18.32 -25.40 -21.78
C SER A 113 17.06 -24.56 -22.07
N GLY A 114 16.63 -23.70 -21.13
CA GLY A 114 15.47 -22.82 -21.29
C GLY A 114 14.12 -23.57 -21.36
N VAL A 115 14.03 -24.71 -20.67
CA VAL A 115 12.85 -25.58 -20.71
C VAL A 115 11.66 -24.87 -20.05
N GLY A 116 10.52 -24.85 -20.74
CA GLY A 116 9.28 -24.28 -20.20
C GLY A 116 9.26 -22.74 -20.11
N GLY A 117 10.13 -22.05 -20.85
CA GLY A 117 10.21 -20.58 -20.82
C GLY A 117 11.09 -20.01 -19.71
N ALA A 118 11.81 -20.86 -18.98
CA ALA A 118 12.79 -20.43 -18.00
C ALA A 118 13.95 -19.68 -18.67
N SER A 119 14.30 -18.49 -18.15
CA SER A 119 15.40 -17.68 -18.68
C SER A 119 16.76 -18.32 -18.37
N GLN A 120 17.74 -18.31 -19.28
CA GLN A 120 19.01 -18.98 -18.98
C GLN A 120 19.79 -18.27 -17.86
N VAL A 121 20.20 -19.02 -16.83
CA VAL A 121 21.00 -18.48 -15.71
C VAL A 121 22.32 -19.24 -15.54
N PRO A 122 23.41 -18.54 -15.16
CA PRO A 122 24.71 -19.18 -14.91
C PRO A 122 24.67 -20.16 -13.73
N ALA A 123 25.58 -21.13 -13.73
CA ALA A 123 25.76 -22.10 -12.63
C ALA A 123 26.19 -21.44 -11.31
N ASP A 124 26.90 -20.32 -11.41
CA ASP A 124 27.27 -19.48 -10.28
C ASP A 124 26.23 -18.40 -10.01
N HIS A 125 26.32 -17.76 -8.85
CA HIS A 125 25.40 -16.69 -8.45
C HIS A 125 25.68 -15.36 -9.16
N ALA A 126 26.61 -15.34 -10.11
CA ALA A 126 27.02 -14.12 -10.80
C ALA A 126 25.89 -13.62 -11.71
N GLY A 127 25.46 -12.37 -11.51
CA GLY A 127 24.40 -11.73 -12.30
C GLY A 127 22.97 -12.17 -11.96
N ARG A 128 22.77 -13.01 -10.93
CA ARG A 128 21.43 -13.31 -10.41
C ARG A 128 20.95 -12.11 -9.58
N THR A 129 19.80 -11.53 -9.91
CA THR A 129 19.16 -10.47 -9.12
C THR A 129 17.89 -10.99 -8.45
N ASN A 130 17.35 -10.25 -7.47
CA ASN A 130 16.06 -10.60 -6.88
C ASN A 130 14.91 -10.57 -7.92
N GLU A 131 15.07 -9.84 -9.02
CA GLU A 131 14.18 -9.90 -10.19
C GLU A 131 14.25 -11.25 -10.91
N THR A 132 15.44 -11.85 -11.04
CA THR A 132 15.60 -13.21 -11.59
C THR A 132 14.83 -14.24 -10.75
N CYS A 133 14.78 -14.05 -9.43
CA CYS A 133 14.00 -14.90 -8.52
C CYS A 133 12.50 -14.55 -8.56
N GLY A 134 12.18 -13.25 -8.68
CA GLY A 134 10.82 -12.71 -8.71
C GLY A 134 10.05 -13.03 -9.99
N GLN A 135 10.72 -13.40 -11.08
CA GLN A 135 10.08 -13.87 -12.32
C GLN A 135 9.21 -15.12 -12.13
N CYS A 136 9.50 -15.95 -11.11
CA CYS A 136 8.71 -17.15 -10.79
C CYS A 136 8.09 -17.10 -9.39
N HIS A 137 8.64 -16.33 -8.44
CA HIS A 137 8.02 -16.07 -7.12
C HIS A 137 7.02 -14.91 -7.17
N VAL A 138 6.12 -14.93 -8.16
CA VAL A 138 5.02 -13.98 -8.28
C VAL A 138 3.88 -14.45 -7.38
N VAL A 139 3.22 -13.53 -6.67
CA VAL A 139 1.96 -13.81 -5.98
C VAL A 139 0.90 -14.09 -7.06
N ALA A 140 0.77 -15.36 -7.46
CA ALA A 140 -0.33 -15.81 -8.28
C ALA A 140 -1.53 -16.09 -7.36
N SER A 141 -2.60 -15.32 -7.59
CA SER A 141 -3.98 -15.61 -7.19
C SER A 141 -4.26 -17.12 -7.26
N THR A 142 -4.64 -17.72 -6.12
CA THR A 142 -4.97 -19.14 -6.00
C THR A 142 -6.42 -19.43 -6.41
N ALA A 143 -6.74 -19.20 -7.69
CA ALA A 143 -7.89 -19.87 -8.32
C ALA A 143 -7.40 -21.15 -9.03
N PRO A 144 -7.90 -22.36 -8.69
CA PRO A 144 -7.43 -23.59 -9.32
C PRO A 144 -8.03 -23.79 -10.72
N VAL A 145 -7.15 -24.11 -11.67
CA VAL A 145 -7.49 -24.63 -13.00
C VAL A 145 -7.99 -26.08 -12.87
N ALA A 146 -9.12 -26.41 -13.48
CA ALA A 146 -9.73 -27.76 -13.45
C ALA A 146 -8.93 -28.78 -14.30
N ALA A 147 -8.91 -30.05 -13.87
CA ALA A 147 -8.21 -31.18 -14.49
C ALA A 147 -9.21 -32.26 -15.01
N PRO A 148 -8.79 -33.20 -15.90
CA PRO A 148 -9.68 -33.96 -16.79
C PRO A 148 -10.42 -35.14 -16.13
N THR A 149 -11.59 -35.47 -16.67
CA THR A 149 -12.54 -36.49 -16.18
C THR A 149 -12.24 -37.91 -16.68
N ILE A 150 -12.55 -38.91 -15.85
CA ILE A 150 -12.50 -40.35 -16.20
C ILE A 150 -13.75 -40.71 -17.03
N PRO A 151 -13.63 -41.41 -18.18
CA PRO A 151 -14.77 -41.68 -19.05
C PRO A 151 -15.70 -42.82 -18.59
N HIS A 152 -15.52 -43.42 -17.40
CA HIS A 152 -16.41 -44.50 -16.91
C HIS A 152 -16.49 -44.63 -15.36
N PRO A 153 -17.59 -45.20 -14.81
CA PRO A 153 -17.74 -45.46 -13.36
C PRO A 153 -16.87 -46.63 -12.87
N LEU A 154 -16.39 -46.57 -11.63
CA LEU A 154 -15.44 -47.54 -11.03
C LEU A 154 -16.08 -48.59 -10.10
N GLU A 155 -17.41 -48.58 -9.91
CA GLU A 155 -18.07 -49.54 -9.03
C GLU A 155 -17.90 -50.98 -9.53
N GLY A 156 -17.35 -51.84 -8.66
CA GLY A 156 -17.20 -53.28 -8.88
C GLY A 156 -15.99 -53.73 -9.70
N ARG A 157 -15.11 -52.82 -10.15
CA ARG A 157 -13.90 -53.17 -10.93
C ARG A 157 -12.63 -52.88 -10.12
N GLY A 158 -12.22 -53.87 -9.32
CA GLY A 158 -11.06 -53.73 -8.43
C GLY A 158 -9.69 -53.91 -9.09
N ASP A 159 -9.61 -54.49 -10.29
CA ASP A 159 -8.35 -54.79 -10.97
C ASP A 159 -8.24 -54.05 -12.32
N CYS A 160 -7.57 -52.90 -12.27
CA CYS A 160 -7.39 -52.00 -13.42
C CYS A 160 -6.42 -52.56 -14.48
N LEU A 161 -5.61 -53.58 -14.15
CA LEU A 161 -4.59 -54.12 -15.06
C LEU A 161 -5.18 -55.00 -16.16
N VAL A 162 -6.42 -55.47 -15.99
CA VAL A 162 -7.14 -56.28 -16.97
C VAL A 162 -7.22 -55.59 -18.34
N CYS A 163 -7.40 -54.27 -18.37
CA CYS A 163 -7.45 -53.48 -19.60
C CYS A 163 -6.12 -52.77 -19.90
N HIS A 164 -5.43 -52.25 -18.88
CA HIS A 164 -4.19 -51.48 -19.05
C HIS A 164 -2.94 -52.33 -19.33
N GLN A 165 -2.89 -53.62 -18.95
CA GLN A 165 -1.69 -54.43 -19.24
C GLN A 165 -1.60 -54.77 -20.74
N GLN A 166 -2.74 -54.99 -21.39
CA GLN A 166 -2.82 -55.34 -22.81
C GLN A 166 -3.20 -54.16 -23.72
N GLY A 167 -3.63 -53.03 -23.14
CA GLY A 167 -4.03 -51.82 -23.87
C GLY A 167 -5.29 -52.05 -24.69
N VAL A 168 -6.31 -52.63 -24.08
CA VAL A 168 -7.58 -52.98 -24.74
C VAL A 168 -8.48 -51.74 -24.77
N ASP A 169 -9.21 -51.54 -25.87
CA ASP A 169 -10.15 -50.42 -26.10
C ASP A 169 -9.57 -49.02 -25.87
N GLY A 170 -8.32 -48.80 -26.30
CA GLY A 170 -7.68 -47.49 -26.27
C GLY A 170 -7.08 -47.10 -24.91
N ALA A 171 -7.18 -47.97 -23.89
CA ALA A 171 -6.50 -47.77 -22.63
C ALA A 171 -4.97 -47.79 -22.81
N SER A 172 -4.27 -46.79 -22.25
CA SER A 172 -2.80 -46.72 -22.33
C SER A 172 -2.16 -47.91 -21.62
N ARG A 173 -1.14 -48.53 -22.24
CA ARG A 173 -0.47 -49.70 -21.65
C ARG A 173 0.38 -49.33 -20.45
N VAL A 174 0.23 -50.08 -19.36
CA VAL A 174 1.09 -49.96 -18.16
C VAL A 174 1.82 -51.30 -17.91
N PRO A 175 3.17 -51.33 -17.87
CA PRO A 175 3.96 -52.55 -17.64
C PRO A 175 3.69 -53.16 -16.26
N ALA A 176 3.84 -54.48 -16.11
CA ALA A 176 3.37 -55.24 -14.95
C ALA A 176 4.36 -55.42 -13.79
N ASP A 177 5.61 -54.98 -13.90
CA ASP A 177 6.58 -55.15 -12.80
C ASP A 177 6.35 -54.10 -11.69
N HIS A 178 5.57 -54.51 -10.70
CA HIS A 178 5.06 -53.67 -9.62
C HIS A 178 5.53 -54.15 -8.25
N ALA A 179 6.82 -54.06 -7.97
CA ALA A 179 7.28 -54.36 -6.61
C ALA A 179 6.75 -53.36 -5.57
N GLU A 180 6.35 -52.14 -5.97
CA GLU A 180 6.07 -51.05 -5.00
C GLU A 180 4.83 -50.17 -5.31
N ARG A 181 3.93 -50.55 -6.24
CA ARG A 181 2.72 -49.74 -6.52
C ARG A 181 1.48 -50.27 -5.83
N THR A 182 0.72 -49.39 -5.19
CA THR A 182 -0.54 -49.69 -4.48
C THR A 182 -1.74 -49.05 -5.20
N SER A 183 -2.97 -49.48 -4.90
CA SER A 183 -4.19 -48.88 -5.48
C SER A 183 -4.32 -47.37 -5.24
N GLU A 184 -3.64 -46.83 -4.22
CA GLU A 184 -3.58 -45.39 -3.95
C GLU A 184 -2.78 -44.65 -5.03
N SER A 185 -1.68 -45.24 -5.51
CA SER A 185 -0.87 -44.65 -6.58
C SER A 185 -1.63 -44.52 -7.91
N CYS A 186 -2.61 -45.40 -8.15
CA CYS A 186 -3.46 -45.32 -9.35
C CYS A 186 -4.54 -44.23 -9.22
N ARG A 187 -4.99 -43.92 -7.99
CA ARG A 187 -5.98 -42.86 -7.71
C ARG A 187 -5.40 -41.45 -7.79
N GLN A 188 -4.07 -41.32 -7.74
CA GLN A 188 -3.39 -40.02 -7.90
C GLN A 188 -3.74 -39.32 -9.22
N CYS A 189 -4.09 -40.08 -10.27
CA CYS A 189 -4.56 -39.54 -11.54
C CYS A 189 -6.08 -39.67 -11.76
N HIS A 190 -6.80 -40.26 -10.80
CA HIS A 190 -8.21 -40.66 -10.94
C HIS A 190 -8.96 -40.52 -9.60
N ILE A 191 -9.76 -39.45 -9.43
CA ILE A 191 -10.51 -39.16 -8.19
C ILE A 191 -12.03 -39.32 -8.45
N ALA A 192 -12.76 -39.92 -7.50
CA ALA A 192 -14.22 -40.13 -7.60
C ALA A 192 -15.00 -38.82 -7.37
N PRO A 193 -16.12 -38.58 -8.09
CA PRO A 193 -16.82 -37.31 -8.06
C PRO A 193 -17.83 -37.25 -6.90
N ASP A 194 -17.91 -36.10 -6.23
CA ASP A 194 -19.17 -35.54 -5.71
C ASP A 194 -18.98 -34.08 -5.26
N ILE A 195 -18.85 -33.15 -6.23
CA ILE A 195 -19.31 -31.75 -6.13
C ILE A 195 -19.74 -31.32 -7.55
N ALA A 196 -21.00 -30.89 -7.69
CA ALA A 196 -21.53 -30.36 -8.95
C ALA A 196 -21.16 -28.87 -9.14
N PRO A 197 -20.72 -28.43 -10.34
CA PRO A 197 -20.54 -27.01 -10.64
C PRO A 197 -21.79 -26.35 -11.26
N ALA A 198 -21.94 -25.05 -11.02
CA ALA A 198 -22.94 -24.16 -11.60
C ALA A 198 -22.78 -24.02 -13.14
N PRO A 199 -23.85 -23.66 -13.89
CA PRO A 199 -23.85 -23.70 -15.35
C PRO A 199 -23.08 -22.52 -15.98
N VAL A 200 -22.33 -22.83 -17.04
CA VAL A 200 -21.66 -21.89 -17.97
C VAL A 200 -22.69 -21.35 -18.98
N PRO A 201 -22.63 -20.06 -19.39
CA PRO A 201 -23.55 -19.52 -20.39
C PRO A 201 -23.36 -20.18 -21.78
N PRO A 202 -24.45 -20.39 -22.55
CA PRO A 202 -24.42 -21.13 -23.80
C PRO A 202 -23.85 -20.33 -24.98
N ILE A 203 -23.13 -21.03 -25.85
CA ILE A 203 -22.69 -20.57 -27.18
C ILE A 203 -23.94 -20.38 -28.07
N PRO A 204 -24.07 -19.28 -28.83
CA PRO A 204 -25.29 -18.95 -29.58
C PRO A 204 -25.59 -19.86 -30.78
N HIS A 205 -24.71 -20.82 -31.11
CA HIS A 205 -24.93 -21.85 -32.13
C HIS A 205 -24.20 -23.16 -31.78
N SER A 206 -24.65 -24.27 -32.38
CA SER A 206 -24.01 -25.58 -32.20
C SER A 206 -22.64 -25.62 -32.90
N VAL A 207 -21.67 -26.31 -32.28
CA VAL A 207 -20.33 -26.58 -32.81
C VAL A 207 -20.14 -28.04 -33.26
N GLU A 208 -21.22 -28.81 -33.25
CA GLU A 208 -21.22 -30.22 -33.61
C GLU A 208 -20.85 -30.40 -35.10
N GLY A 209 -19.73 -31.06 -35.38
CA GLY A 209 -19.21 -31.30 -36.74
C GLY A 209 -18.26 -30.22 -37.30
N GLN A 210 -17.84 -29.25 -36.48
CA GLN A 210 -16.87 -28.21 -36.87
C GLN A 210 -15.63 -28.18 -35.96
N GLU A 211 -15.22 -29.34 -35.43
CA GLU A 211 -14.13 -29.42 -34.45
C GLU A 211 -12.73 -29.10 -35.03
N ALA A 212 -12.61 -29.01 -36.36
CA ALA A 212 -11.38 -28.62 -37.05
C ALA A 212 -11.46 -27.15 -37.53
N CYS A 213 -10.45 -26.35 -37.19
CA CYS A 213 -10.42 -24.90 -37.48
C CYS A 213 -10.60 -24.56 -38.97
N LEU A 214 -10.12 -25.43 -39.87
CA LEU A 214 -10.24 -25.24 -41.32
C LEU A 214 -11.66 -25.43 -41.85
N THR A 215 -12.55 -26.07 -41.09
CA THR A 215 -13.94 -26.32 -41.50
C THR A 215 -14.71 -25.01 -41.69
N CYS A 216 -14.38 -23.97 -40.93
CA CYS A 216 -14.95 -22.63 -41.08
C CYS A 216 -14.15 -21.76 -42.07
N HIS A 217 -12.81 -21.83 -42.03
CA HIS A 217 -11.94 -20.98 -42.86
C HIS A 217 -11.89 -21.40 -44.34
N GLN A 218 -12.08 -22.69 -44.68
CA GLN A 218 -12.25 -23.13 -46.07
C GLN A 218 -13.64 -22.82 -46.66
N ALA A 219 -14.63 -22.50 -45.82
CA ALA A 219 -16.00 -22.24 -46.25
C ALA A 219 -16.24 -20.79 -46.72
N GLY A 220 -15.26 -19.89 -46.59
CA GLY A 220 -15.32 -18.52 -47.13
C GLY A 220 -16.35 -17.60 -46.45
N ILE A 221 -16.61 -17.79 -45.15
CA ILE A 221 -17.51 -16.93 -44.38
C ILE A 221 -16.68 -15.84 -43.68
N GLY A 222 -16.72 -14.62 -44.20
CA GLY A 222 -15.95 -13.46 -43.67
C GLY A 222 -14.59 -13.25 -44.37
N GLU A 223 -14.11 -12.00 -44.41
CA GLU A 223 -12.84 -11.64 -45.09
C GLU A 223 -11.68 -12.53 -44.62
N PRO A 224 -10.93 -13.20 -45.53
CA PRO A 224 -10.15 -14.36 -45.15
C PRO A 224 -8.79 -13.99 -44.55
N LEU A 225 -8.58 -14.36 -43.28
CA LEU A 225 -7.25 -14.66 -42.75
C LEU A 225 -6.90 -16.10 -43.13
N GLU A 226 -5.84 -16.30 -43.91
CA GLU A 226 -5.32 -17.63 -44.24
C GLU A 226 -4.58 -18.21 -43.02
N ILE A 227 -5.10 -19.30 -42.45
CA ILE A 227 -4.47 -20.00 -41.32
C ILE A 227 -3.68 -21.22 -41.87
N PRO A 228 -2.36 -21.34 -41.62
CA PRO A 228 -1.55 -22.49 -42.04
C PRO A 228 -2.08 -23.82 -41.46
N GLU A 229 -1.83 -24.97 -42.09
CA GLU A 229 -2.30 -26.29 -41.60
C GLU A 229 -1.63 -26.74 -40.28
N ASP A 230 -0.45 -26.20 -39.95
CA ASP A 230 0.33 -26.57 -38.77
C ASP A 230 0.54 -25.40 -37.79
N HIS A 231 1.01 -25.71 -36.58
CA HIS A 231 1.17 -24.75 -35.47
C HIS A 231 2.38 -23.82 -35.63
N VAL A 232 3.15 -23.95 -36.72
CA VAL A 232 4.39 -23.21 -36.92
C VAL A 232 4.06 -21.77 -37.30
N GLY A 233 4.51 -20.81 -36.49
CA GLY A 233 4.27 -19.38 -36.73
C GLY A 233 2.92 -18.85 -36.27
N ARG A 234 2.18 -19.60 -35.42
CA ARG A 234 0.94 -19.14 -34.79
C ARG A 234 1.20 -18.57 -33.40
N PRO A 235 1.23 -17.24 -33.21
CA PRO A 235 1.38 -16.66 -31.88
C PRO A 235 0.01 -16.63 -31.17
N ASN A 236 0.02 -16.58 -29.83
CA ASN A 236 -1.20 -16.72 -29.01
C ASN A 236 -2.26 -15.66 -29.33
N GLU A 237 -1.85 -14.51 -29.84
CA GLU A 237 -2.71 -13.41 -30.26
C GLU A 237 -3.71 -13.84 -31.34
N VAL A 238 -3.33 -14.76 -32.24
CA VAL A 238 -4.22 -15.28 -33.31
C VAL A 238 -5.38 -16.10 -32.73
N CYS A 239 -5.12 -16.84 -31.65
CA CYS A 239 -6.14 -17.62 -30.93
C CYS A 239 -7.06 -16.69 -30.12
N GLN A 240 -6.49 -15.61 -29.59
CA GLN A 240 -7.21 -14.64 -28.78
C GLN A 240 -8.18 -13.79 -29.61
N THR A 241 -7.91 -13.53 -30.90
CA THR A 241 -8.83 -12.77 -31.77
C THR A 241 -10.27 -13.30 -31.78
N CYS A 242 -10.47 -14.60 -31.56
CA CYS A 242 -11.79 -15.25 -31.53
C CYS A 242 -12.21 -15.78 -30.14
N HIS A 243 -11.26 -15.97 -29.22
CA HIS A 243 -11.49 -16.53 -27.87
C HIS A 243 -11.23 -15.54 -26.73
N GLN A 244 -11.29 -14.23 -26.97
CA GLN A 244 -11.33 -13.30 -25.86
C GLN A 244 -12.53 -13.66 -24.96
N PRO A 245 -12.41 -13.56 -23.62
CA PRO A 245 -13.60 -13.47 -22.77
C PRO A 245 -14.47 -12.37 -23.38
N PRO A 246 -15.81 -12.48 -23.32
CA PRO A 246 -16.63 -11.42 -23.84
C PRO A 246 -16.13 -10.14 -23.18
N VAL A 247 -15.60 -9.21 -23.98
CA VAL A 247 -15.91 -7.81 -23.71
C VAL A 247 -17.42 -7.88 -23.63
N ILE A 248 -17.94 -7.81 -22.41
CA ILE A 248 -19.34 -7.49 -22.26
C ILE A 248 -19.35 -6.07 -22.83
N ILE A 249 -19.55 -5.98 -24.14
CA ILE A 249 -20.19 -4.84 -24.74
C ILE A 249 -21.56 -4.94 -24.10
N VAL A 250 -21.67 -4.41 -22.89
CA VAL A 250 -22.91 -3.82 -22.47
C VAL A 250 -23.16 -2.89 -23.62
N THR A 251 -24.13 -3.21 -24.47
CA THR A 251 -24.67 -2.22 -25.38
C THR A 251 -25.38 -1.22 -24.48
N THR A 252 -24.59 -0.47 -23.70
CA THR A 252 -24.94 0.88 -23.34
C THR A 252 -25.22 1.54 -24.68
N PRO A 253 -26.34 2.27 -24.81
CA PRO A 253 -26.58 3.04 -26.01
C PRO A 253 -25.33 3.88 -26.23
N THR A 254 -24.64 3.63 -27.34
CA THR A 254 -23.46 4.41 -27.72
C THR A 254 -23.92 5.86 -27.70
N PRO A 255 -23.40 6.71 -26.79
CA PRO A 255 -23.70 8.12 -26.86
C PRO A 255 -23.35 8.56 -28.29
N PRO A 256 -24.18 9.42 -28.92
CA PRO A 256 -24.02 9.75 -30.33
C PRO A 256 -22.57 10.12 -30.60
N PRO A 257 -21.96 9.64 -31.71
CA PRO A 257 -20.57 9.89 -31.99
C PRO A 257 -20.38 11.40 -32.10
N ILE A 258 -19.77 11.98 -31.09
CA ILE A 258 -19.21 13.32 -31.22
C ILE A 258 -17.93 13.10 -32.02
N PRO A 259 -17.74 13.78 -33.15
CA PRO A 259 -16.45 13.77 -33.81
C PRO A 259 -15.43 14.29 -32.80
N THR A 260 -14.56 13.40 -32.33
CA THR A 260 -13.54 13.75 -31.34
C THR A 260 -12.15 13.44 -31.86
N PRO A 261 -11.20 14.40 -31.81
CA PRO A 261 -11.37 15.78 -31.28
C PRO A 261 -12.40 16.60 -32.07
N ILE A 262 -13.10 17.53 -31.40
CA ILE A 262 -14.08 18.41 -32.06
C ILE A 262 -13.31 19.18 -33.13
N GLN A 263 -13.60 18.88 -34.39
CA GLN A 263 -12.93 19.55 -35.49
C GLN A 263 -13.31 21.03 -35.47
N HIS A 264 -12.31 21.89 -35.26
CA HIS A 264 -12.42 23.33 -35.41
C HIS A 264 -11.31 23.84 -36.34
N PRO A 265 -11.50 25.00 -37.00
CA PRO A 265 -10.43 25.64 -37.75
C PRO A 265 -9.17 25.84 -36.90
N GLU A 266 -7.99 25.58 -37.47
CA GLU A 266 -6.71 25.92 -36.86
C GLU A 266 -6.50 27.44 -36.94
N ALA A 267 -6.33 28.11 -35.80
CA ALA A 267 -5.95 29.52 -35.72
C ALA A 267 -4.83 29.70 -34.68
N PRO A 268 -3.56 29.39 -35.02
CA PRO A 268 -2.46 29.43 -34.07
C PRO A 268 -2.25 30.83 -33.49
N GLY A 269 -2.45 30.97 -32.18
CA GLY A 269 -2.23 32.23 -31.46
C GLY A 269 -3.40 33.21 -31.45
N GLU A 270 -4.56 32.86 -32.03
CA GLU A 270 -5.78 33.66 -31.97
C GLU A 270 -6.79 32.98 -31.01
N ASN A 271 -7.30 33.74 -30.03
CA ASN A 271 -8.31 33.27 -29.08
C ASN A 271 -9.43 34.32 -28.98
N SER A 272 -10.13 34.56 -30.09
CA SER A 272 -11.23 35.52 -30.15
C SER A 272 -12.35 35.17 -29.16
N CYS A 273 -12.51 33.88 -28.87
CA CYS A 273 -13.42 33.34 -27.87
C CYS A 273 -13.16 33.95 -26.49
N LEU A 274 -11.91 33.89 -26.02
CA LEU A 274 -11.50 34.40 -24.72
C LEU A 274 -11.63 35.92 -24.64
N GLU A 275 -11.10 36.64 -25.63
CA GLU A 275 -11.16 38.11 -25.66
C GLU A 275 -12.60 38.61 -25.62
N CYS A 276 -13.46 38.08 -26.50
CA CYS A 276 -14.86 38.45 -26.55
C CYS A 276 -15.59 38.09 -25.25
N HIS A 277 -15.38 36.89 -24.70
CA HIS A 277 -16.05 36.46 -23.47
C HIS A 277 -15.59 37.25 -22.23
N ARG A 278 -14.33 37.72 -22.18
CA ARG A 278 -13.86 38.65 -21.13
C ARG A 278 -14.57 39.99 -21.22
N ASP A 279 -14.65 40.56 -22.43
CA ASP A 279 -15.26 41.88 -22.67
C ASP A 279 -16.77 41.91 -22.39
N LEU A 280 -17.45 40.77 -22.54
CA LEU A 280 -18.87 40.65 -22.18
C LEU A 280 -19.14 40.81 -20.68
N GLY A 281 -18.14 40.64 -19.81
CA GLY A 281 -18.28 40.78 -18.37
C GLY A 281 -19.21 39.75 -17.72
N GLY A 282 -19.52 39.98 -16.44
CA GLY A 282 -20.40 39.11 -15.64
C GLY A 282 -19.94 37.65 -15.68
N LYS A 283 -20.89 36.72 -15.86
CA LYS A 283 -20.60 35.28 -15.89
C LYS A 283 -19.58 34.86 -16.96
N TYR A 284 -19.45 35.61 -18.05
CA TYR A 284 -18.53 35.27 -19.14
C TYR A 284 -17.08 35.61 -18.77
N LEU A 285 -16.88 36.73 -18.07
CA LEU A 285 -15.61 37.07 -17.46
C LEU A 285 -15.22 36.05 -16.37
N ASP A 286 -16.18 35.60 -15.56
CA ASP A 286 -15.91 34.58 -14.54
C ASP A 286 -15.45 33.24 -15.17
N ILE A 287 -16.12 32.79 -16.23
CA ILE A 287 -15.73 31.60 -16.99
C ILE A 287 -14.34 31.76 -17.61
N ALA A 288 -14.06 32.92 -18.21
CA ALA A 288 -12.75 33.21 -18.80
C ALA A 288 -11.65 33.17 -17.73
N ASN A 289 -11.87 33.79 -16.58
CA ASN A 289 -10.92 33.78 -15.46
C ASN A 289 -10.70 32.37 -14.88
N GLN A 290 -11.77 31.56 -14.80
CA GLN A 290 -11.68 30.17 -14.35
C GLN A 290 -10.81 29.35 -15.31
N TRP A 291 -11.06 29.47 -16.61
CA TRP A 291 -10.26 28.78 -17.63
C TRP A 291 -8.81 29.26 -17.63
N GLU A 292 -8.55 30.58 -17.55
CA GLU A 292 -7.18 31.11 -17.47
C GLU A 292 -6.39 30.57 -16.26
N GLY A 293 -7.08 30.25 -15.17
CA GLY A 293 -6.48 29.65 -13.98
C GLY A 293 -6.42 28.12 -13.99
N SER A 294 -6.79 27.47 -15.11
CA SER A 294 -6.87 26.01 -15.23
C SER A 294 -5.59 25.40 -15.81
N VAL A 295 -5.38 24.11 -15.55
CA VAL A 295 -4.28 23.33 -16.18
C VAL A 295 -4.45 23.21 -17.71
N HIS A 296 -5.68 23.32 -18.21
CA HIS A 296 -5.95 23.33 -19.65
C HIS A 296 -5.40 24.58 -20.32
N ALA A 297 -5.54 25.76 -19.69
CA ALA A 297 -4.94 26.99 -20.22
C ALA A 297 -3.40 26.94 -20.20
N THR A 298 -2.78 26.28 -19.22
CA THR A 298 -1.32 26.13 -19.17
C THR A 298 -0.76 25.18 -20.22
N HIS A 299 -1.63 24.38 -20.85
CA HIS A 299 -1.27 23.38 -21.87
C HIS A 299 -1.93 23.66 -23.22
N ASP A 300 -2.28 24.93 -23.49
CA ASP A 300 -2.81 25.39 -24.78
C ASP A 300 -4.12 24.71 -25.23
N VAL A 301 -4.90 24.14 -24.29
CA VAL A 301 -6.25 23.60 -24.57
C VAL A 301 -7.25 24.74 -24.52
N THR A 302 -7.74 25.14 -25.69
CA THR A 302 -8.55 26.33 -25.91
C THR A 302 -10.05 26.07 -25.71
N CYS A 303 -10.85 27.14 -25.81
CA CYS A 303 -12.31 27.03 -25.76
C CYS A 303 -12.87 26.17 -26.90
N ALA A 304 -12.25 26.22 -28.09
CA ALA A 304 -12.71 25.51 -29.27
C ALA A 304 -12.48 24.00 -29.18
N ASP A 305 -11.46 23.56 -28.44
CA ASP A 305 -11.20 22.14 -28.21
C ASP A 305 -12.34 21.42 -27.44
N CYS A 306 -13.08 22.16 -26.61
CA CYS A 306 -14.22 21.64 -25.86
C CYS A 306 -15.59 22.05 -26.42
N HIS A 307 -15.71 23.25 -27.01
CA HIS A 307 -16.98 23.82 -27.45
C HIS A 307 -17.13 23.92 -28.98
N GLY A 308 -16.07 23.64 -29.75
CA GLY A 308 -15.97 23.90 -31.18
C GLY A 308 -16.01 25.38 -31.54
N GLY A 309 -16.29 25.68 -32.81
CA GLY A 309 -16.35 27.05 -33.32
C GLY A 309 -15.04 27.50 -33.96
N ASP A 310 -15.05 28.71 -34.52
CA ASP A 310 -13.87 29.30 -35.18
C ASP A 310 -13.16 30.30 -34.25
N PRO A 311 -12.00 29.95 -33.66
CA PRO A 311 -11.28 30.82 -32.73
C PRO A 311 -10.58 32.02 -33.40
N GLY A 312 -10.49 32.06 -34.73
CA GLY A 312 -9.98 33.21 -35.50
C GLY A 312 -11.07 34.19 -35.94
N ALA A 313 -12.35 33.82 -35.81
CA ALA A 313 -13.45 34.69 -36.18
C ALA A 313 -13.77 35.70 -35.08
N SER A 314 -13.78 36.99 -35.41
CA SER A 314 -14.15 38.09 -34.50
C SER A 314 -15.66 38.31 -34.40
N GLU A 315 -16.43 37.86 -35.41
CA GLU A 315 -17.87 37.97 -35.44
C GLU A 315 -18.53 36.77 -34.78
N LYS A 316 -19.41 37.01 -33.80
CA LYS A 316 -20.11 35.97 -33.03
C LYS A 316 -20.76 34.89 -33.90
N VAL A 317 -21.38 35.28 -35.03
CA VAL A 317 -22.09 34.35 -35.91
C VAL A 317 -21.12 33.38 -36.60
N ALA A 318 -19.95 33.87 -37.00
CA ALA A 318 -18.91 33.04 -37.62
C ALA A 318 -18.20 32.17 -36.56
N ALA A 319 -17.79 32.78 -35.45
CA ALA A 319 -17.10 32.10 -34.34
C ALA A 319 -17.93 30.95 -33.74
N LYS A 320 -19.26 31.10 -33.70
CA LYS A 320 -20.17 30.13 -33.08
C LYS A 320 -21.03 29.39 -34.12
N SER A 321 -20.52 29.28 -35.36
CA SER A 321 -21.23 28.61 -36.44
C SER A 321 -21.26 27.09 -36.23
N PRO A 322 -22.41 26.43 -36.43
CA PRO A 322 -22.48 24.97 -36.45
C PRO A 322 -21.55 24.35 -37.51
N GLU A 323 -21.31 25.08 -38.61
CA GLU A 323 -20.40 24.67 -39.68
C GLU A 323 -18.93 24.59 -39.22
N ALA A 324 -18.54 25.40 -38.23
CA ALA A 324 -17.24 25.32 -37.55
C ALA A 324 -17.26 24.36 -36.34
N GLY A 325 -18.26 23.49 -36.23
CA GLY A 325 -18.35 22.48 -35.19
C GLY A 325 -18.80 23.00 -33.82
N TYR A 326 -19.36 24.22 -33.72
CA TYR A 326 -19.76 24.78 -32.43
C TYR A 326 -20.93 24.01 -31.79
N ILE A 327 -20.72 23.48 -30.58
CA ILE A 327 -21.71 22.66 -29.85
C ILE A 327 -22.41 23.39 -28.70
N GLY A 328 -21.99 24.62 -28.37
CA GLY A 328 -22.56 25.33 -27.21
C GLY A 328 -22.13 24.73 -25.89
N THR A 329 -22.99 24.77 -24.87
CA THR A 329 -22.75 24.07 -23.60
C THR A 329 -22.98 22.58 -23.82
N PRO A 330 -21.96 21.71 -23.63
CA PRO A 330 -22.11 20.28 -23.82
C PRO A 330 -23.22 19.72 -22.91
N ALA A 331 -24.05 18.82 -23.45
CA ALA A 331 -25.02 18.09 -22.65
C ALA A 331 -24.32 17.17 -21.65
N ARG A 332 -24.93 16.89 -20.49
CA ARG A 332 -24.29 16.06 -19.45
C ARG A 332 -23.90 14.66 -19.95
N SER A 333 -24.76 14.04 -20.76
CA SER A 333 -24.53 12.72 -21.40
C SER A 333 -23.34 12.70 -22.36
N VAL A 334 -22.91 13.86 -22.84
CA VAL A 334 -21.82 14.02 -23.81
C VAL A 334 -20.46 14.19 -23.13
N ILE A 335 -20.44 14.68 -21.90
CA ILE A 335 -19.22 15.10 -21.20
C ILE A 335 -18.18 13.99 -21.04
N PRO A 336 -18.54 12.74 -20.66
CA PRO A 336 -17.56 11.67 -20.55
C PRO A 336 -16.78 11.45 -21.85
N ALA A 337 -17.49 11.36 -22.98
CA ALA A 337 -16.87 11.19 -24.30
C ALA A 337 -16.02 12.42 -24.69
N LEU A 338 -16.47 13.63 -24.36
CA LEU A 338 -15.71 14.86 -24.61
C LEU A 338 -14.37 14.85 -23.87
N CYS A 339 -14.37 14.60 -22.55
CA CYS A 339 -13.15 14.53 -21.76
C CYS A 339 -12.26 13.34 -22.20
N GLY A 340 -12.87 12.18 -22.44
CA GLY A 340 -12.20 10.96 -22.87
C GLY A 340 -11.50 11.06 -24.23
N SER A 341 -11.93 11.97 -25.10
CA SER A 341 -11.25 12.20 -26.39
C SER A 341 -9.79 12.63 -26.29
N CYS A 342 -9.40 13.14 -25.13
CA CYS A 342 -8.02 13.42 -24.78
C CYS A 342 -7.57 12.53 -23.61
N HIS A 343 -8.36 12.45 -22.53
CA HIS A 343 -7.98 11.75 -21.31
C HIS A 343 -8.08 10.21 -21.39
N ALA A 344 -8.58 9.64 -22.49
CA ALA A 344 -8.50 8.21 -22.78
C ALA A 344 -7.54 7.90 -23.95
N ASP A 345 -6.80 8.90 -24.44
CA ASP A 345 -5.84 8.78 -25.54
C ASP A 345 -4.40 8.72 -24.99
N PRO A 346 -3.71 7.56 -25.09
CA PRO A 346 -2.33 7.41 -24.63
C PRO A 346 -1.36 8.38 -25.30
N GLU A 347 -1.54 8.69 -26.59
CA GLU A 347 -0.60 9.57 -27.31
C GLU A 347 -0.68 11.00 -26.78
N LYS A 348 -1.89 11.45 -26.39
CA LYS A 348 -2.09 12.78 -25.82
C LYS A 348 -1.72 12.87 -24.35
N MET A 349 -1.98 11.83 -23.56
CA MET A 349 -1.77 11.87 -22.10
C MET A 349 -0.37 11.46 -21.65
N HIS A 350 0.37 10.68 -22.45
CA HIS A 350 1.72 10.25 -22.10
C HIS A 350 2.69 11.40 -21.75
N PRO A 351 2.71 12.55 -22.46
CA PRO A 351 3.58 13.69 -22.10
C PRO A 351 3.29 14.30 -20.73
N TYR A 352 2.09 14.07 -20.18
CA TYR A 352 1.65 14.57 -18.88
C TYR A 352 1.69 13.50 -17.79
N GLU A 353 2.14 12.28 -18.12
CA GLU A 353 2.18 11.12 -17.22
C GLU A 353 0.82 10.80 -16.58
N LEU A 354 -0.26 11.11 -17.28
CA LEU A 354 -1.62 10.84 -16.82
C LEU A 354 -2.11 9.45 -17.26
N PRO A 355 -2.83 8.71 -16.40
CA PRO A 355 -3.44 7.44 -16.78
C PRO A 355 -4.53 7.67 -17.83
N VAL A 356 -4.98 6.62 -18.54
CA VAL A 356 -5.97 6.73 -19.65
C VAL A 356 -7.19 5.82 -19.53
N ASP A 357 -7.31 5.11 -18.42
CA ASP A 357 -8.42 4.21 -18.12
C ASP A 357 -9.63 4.88 -17.47
N GLN A 358 -9.54 6.15 -17.07
CA GLN A 358 -10.59 6.79 -16.25
C GLN A 358 -11.93 6.89 -16.95
N LEU A 359 -11.97 7.00 -18.28
CA LEU A 359 -13.22 6.96 -19.02
C LEU A 359 -13.91 5.61 -18.86
N ARG A 360 -13.17 4.51 -19.07
CA ARG A 360 -13.69 3.15 -18.91
C ARG A 360 -14.16 2.93 -17.48
N ASP A 361 -13.35 3.31 -16.51
CA ASP A 361 -13.70 3.17 -15.09
C ASP A 361 -14.98 3.96 -14.77
N TYR A 362 -15.11 5.19 -15.30
CA TYR A 362 -16.32 6.01 -15.14
C TYR A 362 -17.55 5.38 -15.76
N GLU A 363 -17.44 4.82 -16.96
CA GLU A 363 -18.54 4.14 -17.64
C GLU A 363 -19.01 2.90 -16.85
N GLU A 364 -18.07 2.20 -16.20
CA GLU A 364 -18.38 1.09 -15.31
C GLU A 364 -18.96 1.55 -13.97
N SER A 365 -18.72 2.81 -13.56
CA SER A 365 -19.19 3.38 -12.30
C SER A 365 -20.71 3.46 -12.17
N VAL A 366 -21.23 3.48 -10.93
CA VAL A 366 -22.67 3.74 -10.71
C VAL A 366 -23.07 5.10 -11.28
N HIS A 367 -22.17 6.09 -11.26
CA HIS A 367 -22.45 7.39 -11.85
C HIS A 367 -22.60 7.32 -13.37
N GLY A 368 -21.68 6.63 -14.05
CA GLY A 368 -21.73 6.43 -15.51
C GLY A 368 -22.87 5.53 -15.97
N GLN A 369 -23.15 4.44 -15.24
CA GLN A 369 -24.29 3.56 -15.50
C GLN A 369 -25.64 4.31 -15.41
N ARG A 370 -25.79 5.21 -14.43
CA ARG A 370 -26.98 6.06 -14.30
C ARG A 370 -27.05 7.08 -15.42
N LEU A 371 -25.92 7.69 -15.81
CA LEU A 371 -25.88 8.64 -16.92
C LEU A 371 -26.30 7.98 -18.23
N ALA A 372 -25.86 6.74 -18.47
CA ALA A 372 -26.26 5.93 -19.63
C ALA A 372 -27.76 5.58 -19.63
N GLN A 373 -28.43 5.66 -18.48
CA GLN A 373 -29.88 5.54 -18.33
C GLN A 373 -30.61 6.89 -18.39
N GLU A 374 -29.94 7.92 -18.92
CA GLU A 374 -30.47 9.30 -19.06
C GLU A 374 -30.80 9.99 -17.72
N ASP A 375 -30.22 9.52 -16.62
CA ASP A 375 -30.34 10.21 -15.32
C ASP A 375 -29.37 11.40 -15.26
N GLU A 376 -29.89 12.60 -15.55
CA GLU A 376 -29.09 13.83 -15.53
C GLU A 376 -28.67 14.27 -14.12
N ASN A 377 -29.25 13.71 -13.06
CA ASN A 377 -28.94 14.08 -11.67
C ASN A 377 -27.67 13.37 -11.11
N THR A 378 -27.12 12.42 -11.86
CA THR A 378 -25.84 11.75 -11.56
C THR A 378 -24.62 12.61 -11.85
N ALA A 379 -23.47 12.35 -11.22
CA ALA A 379 -22.23 13.08 -11.45
C ALA A 379 -21.53 12.71 -12.78
N THR A 380 -20.80 13.66 -13.35
CA THR A 380 -19.96 13.57 -14.55
C THR A 380 -18.58 14.15 -14.24
N CYS A 381 -17.64 14.11 -15.21
CA CYS A 381 -16.25 14.54 -15.02
C CYS A 381 -16.13 15.96 -14.42
N TYR A 382 -16.93 16.91 -14.89
CA TYR A 382 -16.82 18.30 -14.46
C TYR A 382 -17.40 18.59 -13.08
N ASP A 383 -18.31 17.76 -12.57
CA ASP A 383 -18.89 17.98 -11.23
C ASP A 383 -17.82 17.80 -10.14
N CYS A 384 -16.79 16.98 -10.40
CA CYS A 384 -15.64 16.81 -9.52
C CYS A 384 -14.48 17.72 -9.91
N HIS A 385 -14.16 17.85 -11.21
CA HIS A 385 -12.95 18.56 -11.68
C HIS A 385 -13.15 20.05 -11.96
N GLY A 386 -14.39 20.57 -11.95
CA GLY A 386 -14.65 22.01 -12.09
C GLY A 386 -14.82 22.54 -13.51
N GLY A 387 -14.71 21.69 -14.54
CA GLY A 387 -15.05 22.00 -15.94
C GLY A 387 -14.20 23.09 -16.59
N HIS A 388 -14.52 24.37 -16.35
CA HIS A 388 -13.67 25.50 -16.74
C HIS A 388 -12.56 25.77 -15.72
N ALA A 389 -12.70 25.33 -14.47
CA ALA A 389 -11.75 25.57 -13.38
C ALA A 389 -10.91 24.32 -13.05
N VAL A 390 -10.54 23.51 -14.05
CA VAL A 390 -9.78 22.26 -13.84
C VAL A 390 -8.39 22.59 -13.32
N LYS A 391 -8.06 22.05 -12.14
CA LYS A 391 -6.79 22.28 -11.45
C LYS A 391 -6.04 20.98 -11.24
N ASP A 392 -4.74 21.09 -11.06
CA ASP A 392 -3.88 19.98 -10.66
C ASP A 392 -4.35 19.39 -9.31
N MET A 393 -4.23 18.08 -9.14
CA MET A 393 -4.64 17.40 -7.90
C MET A 393 -3.80 17.84 -6.69
N ALA A 394 -2.54 18.19 -6.91
CA ALA A 394 -1.65 18.70 -5.87
C ALA A 394 -1.95 20.16 -5.47
N ASP A 395 -2.78 20.89 -6.23
CA ASP A 395 -3.22 22.24 -5.85
C ASP A 395 -4.20 22.14 -4.65
N PRO A 396 -3.88 22.74 -3.49
CA PRO A 396 -4.76 22.72 -2.31
C PRO A 396 -6.14 23.33 -2.51
N THR A 397 -6.33 24.10 -3.59
CA THR A 397 -7.58 24.75 -3.99
C THR A 397 -8.35 23.96 -5.05
N SER A 398 -7.83 22.81 -5.50
CA SER A 398 -8.52 21.87 -6.37
C SER A 398 -9.60 21.11 -5.61
N SER A 399 -10.78 20.95 -6.19
CA SER A 399 -11.86 20.13 -5.63
C SER A 399 -11.47 18.65 -5.53
N VAL A 400 -10.53 18.19 -6.35
CA VAL A 400 -10.03 16.80 -6.32
C VAL A 400 -8.76 16.62 -5.50
N HIS A 401 -8.28 17.65 -4.81
CA HIS A 401 -7.18 17.51 -3.85
C HIS A 401 -7.58 16.55 -2.72
N PRO A 402 -6.71 15.64 -2.23
CA PRO A 402 -7.07 14.60 -1.25
C PRO A 402 -7.88 15.10 -0.04
N ARG A 403 -7.47 16.24 0.54
CA ARG A 403 -8.16 16.88 1.67
C ARG A 403 -9.55 17.44 1.32
N ASN A 404 -9.78 17.82 0.06
CA ASN A 404 -11.04 18.43 -0.39
C ASN A 404 -12.03 17.39 -0.92
N LEU A 405 -11.54 16.21 -1.36
CA LEU A 405 -12.36 15.12 -1.90
C LEU A 405 -13.57 14.76 -1.00
N PRO A 406 -13.44 14.62 0.33
CA PRO A 406 -14.60 14.37 1.18
C PRO A 406 -15.72 15.42 1.04
N ALA A 407 -15.36 16.71 0.95
CA ALA A 407 -16.33 17.79 0.76
C ALA A 407 -16.91 17.79 -0.67
N THR A 408 -16.10 17.46 -1.67
CA THR A 408 -16.54 17.32 -3.07
C THR A 408 -17.59 16.22 -3.23
N CYS A 409 -17.41 15.07 -2.57
CA CYS A 409 -18.42 14.02 -2.53
C CYS A 409 -19.68 14.49 -1.78
N ALA A 410 -19.50 15.16 -0.63
CA ALA A 410 -20.59 15.65 0.21
C ALA A 410 -21.48 16.68 -0.49
N TYR A 411 -20.97 17.41 -1.49
CA TYR A 411 -21.76 18.36 -2.27
C TYR A 411 -23.06 17.75 -2.82
N CYS A 412 -23.01 16.48 -3.24
CA CYS A 412 -24.19 15.72 -3.66
C CYS A 412 -24.65 14.74 -2.58
N HIS A 413 -23.73 14.02 -1.93
CA HIS A 413 -24.07 12.93 -1.05
C HIS A 413 -24.55 13.36 0.35
N ALA A 414 -24.39 14.63 0.73
CA ALA A 414 -25.01 15.18 1.94
C ALA A 414 -26.33 15.92 1.66
N ASP A 415 -26.76 16.01 0.40
CA ASP A 415 -28.02 16.65 0.00
C ASP A 415 -29.18 15.64 0.02
N GLU A 416 -30.06 15.76 1.01
CA GLU A 416 -31.22 14.87 1.20
C GLU A 416 -32.18 14.92 0.00
N GLU A 417 -32.46 16.11 -0.56
CA GLU A 417 -33.38 16.22 -1.68
C GLU A 417 -32.79 15.54 -2.92
N ARG A 418 -31.49 15.71 -3.15
CA ARG A 418 -30.77 15.11 -4.27
C ARG A 418 -30.64 13.59 -4.15
N MET A 419 -30.40 13.07 -2.94
CA MET A 419 -30.16 11.64 -2.69
C MET A 419 -31.43 10.82 -2.46
N LYS A 420 -32.54 11.45 -2.09
CA LYS A 420 -33.83 10.81 -1.83
C LYS A 420 -34.33 9.87 -2.94
N PRO A 421 -34.24 10.21 -4.24
CA PRO A 421 -34.66 9.29 -5.32
C PRO A 421 -33.84 7.99 -5.36
N TYR A 422 -32.62 8.01 -4.84
CA TYR A 422 -31.69 6.87 -4.84
C TYR A 422 -31.76 6.05 -3.55
N GLY A 423 -32.40 6.56 -2.50
CA GLY A 423 -32.44 5.91 -1.19
C GLY A 423 -31.07 5.83 -0.51
N ILE A 424 -30.17 6.74 -0.85
CA ILE A 424 -28.82 6.83 -0.27
C ILE A 424 -28.92 7.72 0.98
N ALA A 425 -28.35 7.27 2.10
CA ALA A 425 -28.25 8.09 3.32
C ALA A 425 -27.37 9.33 3.05
N THR A 426 -27.43 10.35 3.91
CA THR A 426 -26.72 11.63 3.68
C THR A 426 -25.83 12.07 4.83
N ASP A 427 -25.56 11.17 5.77
CA ASP A 427 -24.77 11.40 6.98
C ASP A 427 -23.32 10.89 6.85
N GLN A 428 -22.93 10.31 5.71
CA GLN A 428 -21.61 9.67 5.56
C GLN A 428 -20.46 10.66 5.73
N TYR A 429 -20.63 11.91 5.29
CA TYR A 429 -19.61 12.94 5.48
C TYR A 429 -19.45 13.28 6.97
N ASP A 430 -20.55 13.47 7.69
CA ASP A 430 -20.54 13.76 9.13
C ASP A 430 -19.97 12.60 9.96
N LEU A 431 -20.20 11.36 9.51
CA LEU A 431 -19.61 10.16 10.10
C LEU A 431 -18.11 10.08 9.81
N TYR A 432 -17.70 10.32 8.55
CA TYR A 432 -16.31 10.30 8.13
C TYR A 432 -15.46 11.33 8.89
N GLN A 433 -15.95 12.56 9.06
CA GLN A 433 -15.26 13.61 9.80
C GLN A 433 -14.91 13.20 11.24
N LYS A 434 -15.70 12.32 11.85
CA LYS A 434 -15.50 11.84 13.23
C LYS A 434 -14.65 10.56 13.30
N SER A 435 -14.35 9.96 12.15
CA SER A 435 -13.52 8.76 12.09
C SER A 435 -12.05 9.11 12.28
N VAL A 436 -11.25 8.11 12.67
CA VAL A 436 -9.79 8.27 12.76
C VAL A 436 -9.16 8.69 11.43
N HIS A 437 -9.69 8.21 10.30
CA HIS A 437 -9.22 8.60 8.98
C HIS A 437 -9.57 10.05 8.65
N GLY A 438 -10.79 10.48 8.98
CA GLY A 438 -11.23 11.86 8.76
C GLY A 438 -10.50 12.85 9.67
N ILE A 439 -10.26 12.51 10.93
CA ILE A 439 -9.46 13.33 11.86
C ILE A 439 -8.03 13.47 11.32
N ALA A 440 -7.38 12.36 10.95
CA ALA A 440 -6.03 12.39 10.38
C ALA A 440 -5.95 13.23 9.09
N LEU A 441 -6.91 13.08 8.16
CA LEU A 441 -6.90 13.81 6.90
C LEU A 441 -7.26 15.30 7.04
N LEU A 442 -8.32 15.61 7.79
CA LEU A 442 -8.95 16.93 7.82
C LEU A 442 -8.38 17.81 8.94
N GLU A 443 -8.13 17.25 10.12
CA GLU A 443 -7.63 17.99 11.28
C GLU A 443 -6.10 17.97 11.35
N GLU A 444 -5.48 16.80 11.25
CA GLU A 444 -4.02 16.64 11.31
C GLU A 444 -3.32 16.95 9.97
N GLN A 445 -4.09 17.05 8.89
CA GLN A 445 -3.61 17.32 7.52
C GLN A 445 -2.63 16.26 7.01
N ASN A 446 -2.78 15.02 7.49
CA ASN A 446 -2.04 13.89 6.99
C ASN A 446 -2.63 13.42 5.65
N LEU A 447 -2.00 13.77 4.53
CA LEU A 447 -2.47 13.40 3.19
C LEU A 447 -2.34 11.90 2.89
N GLU A 448 -1.58 11.15 3.70
CA GLU A 448 -1.50 9.69 3.63
C GLU A 448 -2.75 9.01 4.23
N ALA A 449 -3.57 9.75 4.99
CA ALA A 449 -4.81 9.22 5.53
C ALA A 449 -5.84 8.99 4.41
N PRO A 450 -6.56 7.86 4.42
CA PRO A 450 -7.47 7.52 3.34
C PRO A 450 -8.67 8.47 3.28
N SER A 451 -9.06 8.84 2.06
CA SER A 451 -10.24 9.65 1.77
C SER A 451 -11.37 8.78 1.17
N CYS A 452 -12.52 9.38 0.85
CA CYS A 452 -13.65 8.66 0.26
C CYS A 452 -13.26 7.76 -0.94
N PRO A 453 -12.55 8.26 -1.97
CA PRO A 453 -12.15 7.44 -3.13
C PRO A 453 -11.11 6.37 -2.81
N THR A 454 -10.37 6.47 -1.69
CA THR A 454 -9.47 5.39 -1.27
C THR A 454 -10.23 4.09 -1.04
N CYS A 455 -11.47 4.17 -0.54
CA CYS A 455 -12.33 3.01 -0.35
C CYS A 455 -13.36 2.79 -1.48
N HIS A 456 -13.78 3.86 -2.16
CA HIS A 456 -14.88 3.83 -3.13
C HIS A 456 -14.45 3.95 -4.60
N SER A 457 -13.16 4.06 -4.89
CA SER A 457 -12.61 4.50 -6.19
C SER A 457 -12.98 5.94 -6.54
N SER A 458 -12.12 6.62 -7.30
CA SER A 458 -12.32 8.01 -7.74
C SER A 458 -13.07 8.12 -9.07
N HIS A 459 -12.84 7.17 -9.98
CA HIS A 459 -13.46 7.13 -11.30
C HIS A 459 -14.25 5.83 -11.54
N GLY A 460 -14.12 4.76 -10.73
CA GLY A 460 -14.75 3.44 -10.96
C GLY A 460 -15.94 3.07 -10.06
N ALA A 461 -16.71 2.02 -10.43
CA ALA A 461 -17.84 1.50 -9.64
C ALA A 461 -17.44 0.77 -8.35
N ALA A 462 -16.30 0.10 -8.41
CA ALA A 462 -15.75 -0.74 -7.35
C ALA A 462 -14.30 -1.02 -7.69
N LEU A 463 -13.45 -1.17 -6.67
CA LEU A 463 -12.09 -1.63 -6.88
C LEU A 463 -12.15 -3.05 -7.53
N PRO A 464 -11.51 -3.27 -8.70
CA PRO A 464 -11.54 -4.58 -9.36
C PRO A 464 -10.97 -5.68 -8.45
N GLY A 465 -11.75 -6.71 -8.17
CA GLY A 465 -11.36 -7.82 -7.28
C GLY A 465 -11.77 -7.67 -5.81
N TYR A 466 -12.42 -6.56 -5.45
CA TYR A 466 -12.85 -6.26 -4.08
C TYR A 466 -14.37 -6.44 -3.98
N THR A 467 -14.79 -7.64 -3.59
CA THR A 467 -16.22 -7.99 -3.48
C THR A 467 -16.77 -7.68 -2.09
N GLU A 468 -15.88 -7.45 -1.11
CA GLU A 468 -16.21 -7.33 0.30
C GLU A 468 -15.45 -6.18 0.97
N ALA A 469 -15.99 -5.66 2.08
CA ALA A 469 -15.31 -4.64 2.89
C ALA A 469 -13.94 -5.09 3.44
N ILE A 470 -13.72 -6.41 3.58
CA ILE A 470 -12.45 -6.99 4.02
C ILE A 470 -11.34 -6.63 3.03
N ASP A 471 -11.63 -6.80 1.74
CA ASP A 471 -10.68 -6.57 0.67
C ASP A 471 -10.21 -5.09 0.71
N VAL A 472 -11.10 -4.14 0.99
CA VAL A 472 -10.77 -2.70 0.98
C VAL A 472 -9.89 -2.31 2.17
N CYS A 473 -10.22 -2.78 3.38
CA CYS A 473 -9.42 -2.48 4.58
C CYS A 473 -8.04 -3.16 4.53
N GLY A 474 -7.96 -4.37 3.98
CA GLY A 474 -6.75 -5.19 3.90
C GLY A 474 -5.62 -4.59 3.06
N GLN A 475 -5.93 -3.68 2.12
CA GLN A 475 -4.92 -2.95 1.34
C GLN A 475 -3.91 -2.20 2.22
N CYS A 476 -4.36 -1.68 3.36
CA CYS A 476 -3.51 -0.99 4.33
C CYS A 476 -3.35 -1.79 5.63
N HIS A 477 -4.40 -2.49 6.07
CA HIS A 477 -4.40 -3.30 7.30
C HIS A 477 -4.13 -4.78 7.03
N SER A 478 -3.14 -5.06 6.18
CA SER A 478 -2.85 -6.41 5.67
C SER A 478 -2.56 -7.44 6.77
N MET A 479 -1.83 -7.05 7.81
CA MET A 479 -1.56 -7.94 8.95
C MET A 479 -2.85 -8.27 9.73
N SER A 480 -3.72 -7.28 9.96
CA SER A 480 -5.01 -7.51 10.62
C SER A 480 -5.92 -8.41 9.77
N GLU A 481 -5.90 -8.21 8.45
CA GLU A 481 -6.61 -9.09 7.50
C GLU A 481 -6.09 -10.53 7.59
N GLU A 482 -4.77 -10.74 7.55
CA GLU A 482 -4.16 -12.07 7.64
C GLU A 482 -4.61 -12.81 8.90
N TYR A 483 -4.56 -12.16 10.07
CA TYR A 483 -4.99 -12.76 11.32
C TYR A 483 -6.50 -12.97 11.39
N TYR A 484 -7.30 -12.05 10.87
CA TYR A 484 -8.74 -12.22 10.76
C TYR A 484 -9.11 -13.44 9.90
N LEU A 485 -8.40 -13.64 8.78
CA LEU A 485 -8.67 -14.73 7.84
C LEU A 485 -8.44 -16.13 8.44
N ILE A 486 -7.49 -16.26 9.37
CA ILE A 486 -7.26 -17.51 10.10
C ILE A 486 -8.08 -17.62 11.41
N GLY A 487 -8.78 -16.54 11.78
CA GLY A 487 -9.54 -16.42 13.01
C GLY A 487 -10.87 -17.18 13.03
N GLY A 488 -11.48 -17.28 14.22
CA GLY A 488 -12.76 -17.96 14.43
C GLY A 488 -13.92 -17.35 13.63
N HIS A 489 -13.94 -16.02 13.49
CA HIS A 489 -14.98 -15.32 12.73
C HIS A 489 -14.96 -15.70 11.25
N ARG A 490 -13.80 -15.75 10.59
CA ARG A 490 -13.73 -16.19 9.17
C ARG A 490 -14.14 -17.66 9.01
N ARG A 491 -13.64 -18.56 9.85
CA ARG A 491 -13.93 -20.01 9.78
C ARG A 491 -15.40 -20.35 10.01
N GLY A 492 -16.12 -19.54 10.78
CA GLY A 492 -17.58 -19.67 10.93
C GLY A 492 -18.33 -19.56 9.59
N ARG A 493 -17.82 -18.74 8.66
CA ARG A 493 -18.42 -18.51 7.34
C ARG A 493 -18.43 -19.74 6.45
N GLU A 494 -17.37 -20.53 6.50
CA GLU A 494 -17.23 -21.79 5.75
C GLU A 494 -18.27 -22.84 6.17
N LYS A 495 -18.90 -22.65 7.34
CA LYS A 495 -19.99 -23.47 7.87
C LYS A 495 -21.38 -22.86 7.69
N GLY A 496 -21.51 -21.80 6.88
CA GLY A 496 -22.79 -21.17 6.54
C GLY A 496 -23.33 -20.17 7.57
N SER A 497 -22.49 -19.69 8.51
CA SER A 497 -22.86 -18.57 9.39
C SER A 497 -22.46 -17.22 8.79
N GLU A 498 -23.27 -16.17 8.99
CA GLU A 498 -22.93 -14.80 8.61
C GLU A 498 -21.80 -14.28 9.52
N ALA A 499 -20.56 -14.60 9.15
CA ALA A 499 -19.39 -14.11 9.87
C ALA A 499 -19.31 -12.58 9.86
N PRO A 500 -18.99 -11.94 11.00
CA PRO A 500 -18.82 -10.49 11.06
C PRO A 500 -17.60 -10.06 10.25
N ARG A 501 -17.72 -8.97 9.49
CA ARG A 501 -16.65 -8.31 8.73
C ARG A 501 -16.00 -7.20 9.55
N CYS A 502 -14.92 -6.59 9.05
CA CYS A 502 -14.24 -5.45 9.70
C CYS A 502 -15.22 -4.34 10.11
N ILE A 503 -16.13 -3.97 9.20
CA ILE A 503 -17.13 -2.90 9.43
C ILE A 503 -18.16 -3.22 10.50
N ASN A 504 -18.37 -4.50 10.83
CA ASN A 504 -19.32 -4.90 11.87
C ASN A 504 -18.80 -4.58 13.28
N CYS A 505 -17.49 -4.42 13.44
CA CYS A 505 -16.85 -4.07 14.72
C CYS A 505 -16.26 -2.66 14.69
N HIS A 506 -15.60 -2.27 13.60
CA HIS A 506 -14.89 -0.98 13.53
C HIS A 506 -15.75 0.16 13.00
N GLY A 507 -16.88 -0.12 12.35
CA GLY A 507 -17.66 0.89 11.62
C GLY A 507 -17.23 0.98 10.15
N ARG A 508 -18.00 1.73 9.36
CA ARG A 508 -17.77 1.87 7.90
C ARG A 508 -17.21 3.25 7.56
N TYR A 509 -17.99 4.29 7.84
CA TYR A 509 -17.60 5.68 7.64
C TYR A 509 -17.12 6.31 8.96
N ASP A 510 -17.63 5.84 10.08
CA ASP A 510 -17.33 6.27 11.44
C ASP A 510 -16.30 5.36 12.12
N VAL A 511 -15.23 5.01 11.39
CA VAL A 511 -14.17 4.14 11.92
C VAL A 511 -13.56 4.75 13.18
N GLY A 512 -13.77 4.10 14.33
CA GLY A 512 -13.31 4.58 15.63
C GLY A 512 -11.84 4.24 15.92
N PRO A 513 -11.27 4.79 17.01
CA PRO A 513 -9.93 4.46 17.45
C PRO A 513 -9.81 2.98 17.84
N SER A 514 -8.60 2.44 17.72
CA SER A 514 -8.24 1.14 18.29
C SER A 514 -8.32 1.22 19.82
N SER A 515 -9.48 0.89 20.38
CA SER A 515 -9.73 0.88 21.83
C SER A 515 -10.09 -0.54 22.29
N LEU A 516 -9.69 -0.86 23.52
CA LEU A 516 -10.13 -2.09 24.20
C LEU A 516 -11.62 -2.03 24.58
N ASP A 517 -12.29 -0.88 24.42
CA ASP A 517 -13.72 -0.72 24.72
C ASP A 517 -14.61 -1.68 23.91
N LEU A 518 -14.19 -2.12 22.72
CA LEU A 518 -14.96 -3.06 21.90
C LEU A 518 -15.16 -4.42 22.61
N PHE A 519 -14.26 -4.79 23.52
CA PHE A 519 -14.37 -6.03 24.29
C PHE A 519 -15.38 -5.89 25.43
N VAL A 520 -15.64 -4.67 25.90
CA VAL A 520 -16.42 -4.38 27.10
C VAL A 520 -17.81 -3.87 26.71
N GLY A 521 -18.86 -4.61 27.08
CA GLY A 521 -20.25 -4.20 26.84
C GLY A 521 -20.97 -4.96 25.72
N ASP A 522 -22.20 -4.54 25.44
CA ASP A 522 -23.18 -5.16 24.54
C ASP A 522 -23.76 -4.18 23.50
N GLU A 523 -23.23 -2.95 23.47
CA GLU A 523 -23.59 -1.92 22.49
C GLU A 523 -23.26 -2.37 21.04
N PRO A 524 -23.92 -1.77 20.02
CA PRO A 524 -23.63 -2.10 18.63
C PRO A 524 -22.13 -2.04 18.32
N ARG A 525 -21.62 -3.08 17.65
CA ARG A 525 -20.19 -3.31 17.31
C ARG A 525 -19.31 -3.89 18.42
N HIS A 526 -19.78 -3.93 19.67
CA HIS A 526 -19.05 -4.57 20.75
C HIS A 526 -19.21 -6.09 20.66
N CYS A 527 -18.26 -6.85 21.20
CA CYS A 527 -18.34 -8.32 21.11
C CYS A 527 -19.63 -8.87 21.77
N GLY A 528 -20.15 -8.19 22.80
CA GLY A 528 -21.36 -8.59 23.52
C GLY A 528 -22.66 -8.39 22.74
N SER A 529 -22.64 -7.65 21.62
CA SER A 529 -23.82 -7.53 20.75
C SER A 529 -24.16 -8.83 20.04
N CYS A 530 -23.18 -9.74 19.92
CA CYS A 530 -23.33 -11.05 19.27
C CYS A 530 -23.09 -12.22 20.23
N HIS A 531 -22.24 -12.07 21.25
CA HIS A 531 -21.90 -13.13 22.21
C HIS A 531 -22.62 -12.95 23.55
N ALA A 532 -23.50 -13.91 23.88
CA ALA A 532 -24.30 -13.87 25.10
C ALA A 532 -23.43 -13.85 26.38
N PRO A 533 -23.86 -13.17 27.46
CA PRO A 533 -23.06 -13.00 28.68
C PRO A 533 -22.55 -14.28 29.34
N ASP A 534 -23.31 -15.37 29.24
CA ASP A 534 -23.03 -16.68 29.84
C ASP A 534 -22.34 -17.67 28.89
N SER A 535 -22.06 -17.25 27.66
CA SER A 535 -21.42 -18.07 26.62
C SER A 535 -19.94 -18.35 26.92
N LEU A 536 -19.41 -19.43 26.33
CA LEU A 536 -17.98 -19.74 26.43
C LEU A 536 -17.15 -18.68 25.68
N GLU A 537 -17.70 -18.17 24.59
CA GLU A 537 -17.11 -17.11 23.77
C GLU A 537 -16.97 -15.82 24.58
N ARG A 538 -17.98 -15.42 25.37
CA ARG A 538 -17.88 -14.24 26.23
C ARG A 538 -16.79 -14.38 27.28
N LYS A 539 -16.63 -15.55 27.89
CA LYS A 539 -15.52 -15.80 28.84
C LYS A 539 -14.16 -15.65 28.15
N ALA A 540 -14.02 -16.17 26.93
CA ALA A 540 -12.79 -16.02 26.15
C ALA A 540 -12.52 -14.55 25.80
N ILE A 541 -13.54 -13.78 25.41
CA ILE A 541 -13.45 -12.34 25.17
C ILE A 541 -12.96 -11.59 26.42
N ASP A 542 -13.54 -11.91 27.59
CA ASP A 542 -13.13 -11.30 28.86
C ASP A 542 -11.67 -11.63 29.19
N GLU A 543 -11.22 -12.88 28.98
CA GLU A 543 -9.82 -13.27 29.18
C GLU A 543 -8.87 -12.53 28.22
N ILE A 544 -9.23 -12.40 26.94
CA ILE A 544 -8.44 -11.65 25.95
C ILE A 544 -8.31 -10.18 26.38
N TYR A 545 -9.41 -9.56 26.80
CA TYR A 545 -9.41 -8.19 27.31
C TYR A 545 -8.48 -8.03 28.51
N GLN A 546 -8.57 -8.91 29.51
CA GLN A 546 -7.71 -8.83 30.69
C GLN A 546 -6.23 -8.99 30.34
N THR A 547 -5.91 -9.89 29.40
CA THR A 547 -4.55 -10.12 28.93
C THR A 547 -3.97 -8.87 28.22
N LEU A 548 -4.72 -8.26 27.30
CA LEU A 548 -4.28 -7.03 26.61
C LEU A 548 -4.19 -5.83 27.56
N ALA A 549 -5.19 -5.66 28.43
CA ALA A 549 -5.22 -4.58 29.41
C ALA A 549 -4.08 -4.71 30.44
N GLY A 550 -3.77 -5.93 30.88
CA GLY A 550 -2.66 -6.23 31.79
C GLY A 550 -1.30 -5.82 31.20
N ALA A 551 -1.00 -6.27 29.99
CA ALA A 551 0.24 -5.90 29.29
C ALA A 551 0.34 -4.39 29.02
N SER A 552 -0.76 -3.76 28.60
CA SER A 552 -0.80 -2.31 28.41
C SER A 552 -0.53 -1.55 29.71
N GLN A 553 -1.12 -1.98 30.83
CA GLN A 553 -0.89 -1.39 32.14
C GLN A 553 0.55 -1.61 32.64
N ALA A 554 1.13 -2.80 32.41
CA ALA A 554 2.51 -3.11 32.79
C ALA A 554 3.50 -2.20 32.04
N LEU A 555 3.30 -2.05 30.72
CA LEU A 555 4.09 -1.15 29.87
C LEU A 555 3.99 0.30 30.37
N GLN A 556 2.77 0.81 30.56
CA GLN A 556 2.55 2.18 31.06
C GLN A 556 3.25 2.42 32.40
N THR A 557 3.17 1.46 33.34
CA THR A 557 3.81 1.56 34.65
C THR A 557 5.33 1.61 34.53
N ALA A 558 5.91 0.87 33.59
CA ALA A 558 7.35 0.90 33.31
C ALA A 558 7.79 2.21 32.65
N GLU A 559 6.98 2.77 31.75
CA GLU A 559 7.22 4.09 31.13
C GLU A 559 7.23 5.20 32.19
N GLU A 560 6.28 5.17 33.13
CA GLU A 560 6.23 6.10 34.27
C GLU A 560 7.46 5.97 35.17
N ALA A 561 7.91 4.75 35.45
CA ALA A 561 9.11 4.49 36.23
C ALA A 561 10.38 5.06 35.56
N LEU A 562 10.57 4.82 34.26
CA LEU A 562 11.69 5.40 33.51
C LEU A 562 11.62 6.93 33.47
N SER A 563 10.42 7.50 33.29
CA SER A 563 10.21 8.95 33.36
C SER A 563 10.63 9.51 34.73
N GLU A 564 10.26 8.83 35.82
CA GLU A 564 10.71 9.20 37.16
C GLU A 564 12.24 9.14 37.30
N ALA A 565 12.89 8.06 36.84
CA ALA A 565 14.34 7.94 36.85
C ALA A 565 15.02 9.09 36.10
N ARG A 566 14.48 9.45 34.93
CA ARG A 566 14.96 10.56 34.10
C ARG A 566 14.84 11.90 34.82
N THR A 567 13.71 12.19 35.47
CA THR A 567 13.55 13.43 36.27
C THR A 567 14.51 13.51 37.45
N ARG A 568 14.94 12.37 37.99
CA ARG A 568 15.98 12.26 39.04
C ARG A 568 17.42 12.34 38.50
N GLY A 569 17.58 12.48 37.17
CA GLY A 569 18.86 12.55 36.46
C GLY A 569 19.63 11.23 36.47
N ILE A 570 18.90 10.11 36.41
CA ILE A 570 19.43 8.74 36.25
C ILE A 570 19.20 8.36 34.78
N GLY A 571 20.26 8.02 34.06
CA GLY A 571 20.18 7.54 32.68
C GLY A 571 20.11 6.02 32.64
N LEU A 572 19.17 5.49 31.87
CA LEU A 572 18.84 4.06 31.74
C LEU A 572 18.56 3.75 30.26
N ASP A 573 19.52 4.08 29.40
CA ASP A 573 19.34 4.03 27.93
C ASP A 573 19.08 2.59 27.42
N GLU A 574 19.64 1.59 28.10
CA GLU A 574 19.44 0.17 27.77
C GLU A 574 18.03 -0.28 28.13
N GLU A 575 17.53 0.12 29.30
CA GLU A 575 16.16 -0.13 29.73
C GLU A 575 15.12 0.64 28.90
N GLU A 576 15.44 1.86 28.46
CA GLU A 576 14.61 2.63 27.52
C GLU A 576 14.48 1.91 26.17
N THR A 577 15.59 1.37 25.65
CA THR A 577 15.58 0.58 24.40
C THR A 577 14.74 -0.68 24.55
N ARG A 578 14.92 -1.41 25.66
CA ARG A 578 14.12 -2.61 25.96
C ARG A 578 12.65 -2.30 26.11
N LEU A 579 12.29 -1.17 26.72
CA LEU A 579 10.88 -0.81 26.84
C LEU A 579 10.25 -0.46 25.49
N GLU A 580 11.03 0.07 24.55
CA GLU A 580 10.58 0.26 23.17
C GLU A 580 10.32 -1.08 22.47
N GLU A 581 11.13 -2.12 22.72
CA GLU A 581 10.83 -3.49 22.25
C GLU A 581 9.47 -3.97 22.78
N ALA A 582 9.20 -3.79 24.08
CA ALA A 582 7.91 -4.15 24.66
C ALA A 582 6.74 -3.36 24.04
N ARG A 583 6.94 -2.08 23.68
CA ARG A 583 5.93 -1.28 22.99
C ARG A 583 5.62 -1.85 21.59
N VAL A 584 6.65 -2.24 20.84
CA VAL A 584 6.49 -2.89 19.53
C VAL A 584 5.76 -4.23 19.68
N THR A 585 6.15 -5.06 20.65
CA THR A 585 5.50 -6.35 20.93
C THR A 585 4.03 -6.17 21.34
N LEU A 586 3.68 -5.12 22.09
CA LEU A 586 2.28 -4.81 22.42
C LEU A 586 1.49 -4.40 21.17
N ALA A 587 2.08 -3.65 20.25
CA ALA A 587 1.47 -3.32 18.97
C ALA A 587 1.23 -4.58 18.12
N GLU A 588 2.17 -5.52 18.11
CA GLU A 588 1.98 -6.84 17.47
C GLU A 588 0.82 -7.62 18.11
N ALA A 589 0.74 -7.66 19.45
CA ALA A 589 -0.36 -8.30 20.17
C ALA A 589 -1.72 -7.71 19.79
N ALA A 590 -1.79 -6.39 19.64
CA ALA A 590 -2.98 -5.67 19.18
C ALA A 590 -3.36 -5.97 17.72
N VAL A 591 -2.46 -6.53 16.91
CA VAL A 591 -2.78 -6.99 15.56
C VAL A 591 -3.17 -8.47 15.58
N VAL A 592 -2.42 -9.30 16.32
CA VAL A 592 -2.70 -10.74 16.55
C VAL A 592 -4.08 -10.97 17.17
N GLN A 593 -4.63 -10.02 17.92
CA GLN A 593 -5.98 -10.13 18.51
C GLN A 593 -7.09 -10.45 17.48
N HIS A 594 -6.89 -10.10 16.21
CA HIS A 594 -7.85 -10.39 15.13
C HIS A 594 -7.98 -11.90 14.83
N THR A 595 -7.05 -12.73 15.31
CA THR A 595 -7.21 -14.19 15.32
C THR A 595 -8.33 -14.66 16.25
N VAL A 596 -8.72 -13.83 17.22
CA VAL A 596 -9.60 -14.16 18.36
C VAL A 596 -9.16 -15.44 19.09
N GLN A 597 -7.84 -15.69 19.14
CA GLN A 597 -7.23 -16.83 19.81
C GLN A 597 -6.39 -16.36 20.99
N LEU A 598 -6.83 -16.72 22.19
CA LEU A 598 -6.25 -16.25 23.44
C LEU A 598 -4.78 -16.63 23.60
N GLU A 599 -4.40 -17.86 23.24
CA GLU A 599 -3.03 -18.35 23.38
C GLU A 599 -2.04 -17.57 22.50
N ALA A 600 -2.43 -17.23 21.28
CA ALA A 600 -1.58 -16.44 20.37
C ALA A 600 -1.38 -15.00 20.89
N ILE A 601 -2.40 -14.44 21.54
CA ILE A 601 -2.32 -13.10 22.15
C ILE A 601 -1.45 -13.16 23.41
N ARG A 602 -1.66 -14.18 24.26
CA ARG A 602 -0.89 -14.40 25.50
C ARG A 602 0.61 -14.50 25.25
N GLU A 603 1.02 -15.23 24.21
CA GLU A 603 2.43 -15.36 23.85
C GLU A 603 3.14 -14.01 23.72
N LYS A 604 2.47 -13.01 23.11
CA LYS A 604 3.01 -11.67 22.94
C LYS A 604 2.88 -10.81 24.21
N THR A 605 1.73 -10.86 24.87
CA THR A 605 1.51 -10.04 26.07
C THR A 605 2.37 -10.47 27.26
N ASP A 606 2.66 -11.76 27.41
CA ASP A 606 3.53 -12.27 28.47
C ASP A 606 4.97 -11.73 28.30
N GLU A 607 5.44 -11.60 27.06
CA GLU A 607 6.73 -10.98 26.73
C GLU A 607 6.74 -9.48 27.10
N VAL A 608 5.67 -8.74 26.76
CA VAL A 608 5.51 -7.33 27.15
C VAL A 608 5.54 -7.16 28.67
N GLU A 609 4.80 -8.00 29.41
CA GLU A 609 4.77 -7.96 30.86
C GLU A 609 6.15 -8.27 31.46
N SER A 610 6.83 -9.31 30.97
CA SER A 610 8.18 -9.68 31.44
C SER A 610 9.18 -8.54 31.26
N ILE A 611 9.23 -7.95 30.06
CA ILE A 611 10.14 -6.83 29.78
C ILE A 611 9.81 -5.63 30.68
N SER A 612 8.53 -5.31 30.82
CA SER A 612 8.05 -4.18 31.62
C SER A 612 8.42 -4.33 33.10
N VAL A 613 8.22 -5.51 33.68
CA VAL A 613 8.58 -5.80 35.09
C VAL A 613 10.09 -5.71 35.30
N GLU A 614 10.88 -6.28 34.40
CA GLU A 614 12.34 -6.23 34.50
C GLU A 614 12.88 -4.78 34.38
N VAL A 615 12.29 -3.94 33.52
CA VAL A 615 12.61 -2.51 33.42
C VAL A 615 12.26 -1.78 34.71
N GLN A 616 11.08 -2.04 35.28
CA GLN A 616 10.68 -1.46 36.57
C GLN A 616 11.66 -1.84 37.68
N GLU A 617 12.04 -3.11 37.79
CA GLU A 617 13.03 -3.55 38.78
C GLU A 617 14.39 -2.87 38.59
N ALA A 618 14.83 -2.68 37.34
CA ALA A 618 16.08 -2.00 37.02
C ALA A 618 16.04 -0.52 37.47
N VAL A 619 14.93 0.17 37.18
CA VAL A 619 14.65 1.52 37.65
C VAL A 619 14.72 1.61 39.17
N GLU A 620 14.00 0.75 39.88
CA GLU A 620 13.97 0.73 41.36
C GLU A 620 15.38 0.52 41.94
N LYS A 621 16.14 -0.43 41.38
CA LYS A 621 17.53 -0.68 41.78
C LYS A 621 18.42 0.54 41.54
N ALA A 622 18.25 1.23 40.42
CA ALA A 622 19.00 2.43 40.06
C ALA A 622 18.67 3.62 40.97
N ILE A 623 17.39 3.86 41.26
CA ILE A 623 16.93 4.89 42.20
C ILE A 623 17.47 4.61 43.60
N ALA A 624 17.32 3.38 44.10
CA ALA A 624 17.82 3.00 45.42
C ALA A 624 19.35 3.12 45.52
N ARG A 625 20.09 2.81 44.45
CA ARG A 625 21.53 3.02 44.38
C ARG A 625 21.90 4.51 44.48
N ARG A 626 21.25 5.36 43.69
CA ARG A 626 21.44 6.82 43.70
C ARG A 626 21.17 7.43 45.08
N GLU A 627 20.12 6.97 45.76
CA GLU A 627 19.79 7.42 47.12
C GLU A 627 20.84 7.00 48.15
N ARG A 628 21.34 5.77 48.09
CA ARG A 628 22.46 5.32 48.94
C ARG A 628 23.73 6.13 48.69
N GLU A 629 24.07 6.40 47.43
CA GLU A 629 25.24 7.21 47.05
C GLU A 629 25.12 8.67 47.56
N ARG A 630 23.91 9.24 47.64
CA ARG A 630 23.66 10.55 48.26
C ARG A 630 23.84 10.57 49.78
N LEU A 631 23.55 9.48 50.49
CA LEU A 631 23.62 9.40 51.96
C LEU A 631 25.04 9.11 52.48
N LEU A 632 25.88 8.45 51.67
CA LEU A 632 27.27 8.07 51.99
C LEU A 632 28.17 9.25 52.44
N PRO A 633 28.20 10.41 51.74
CA PRO A 633 28.98 11.56 52.16
C PRO A 633 28.55 12.10 53.54
N GLY A 634 27.24 12.09 53.84
CA GLY A 634 26.71 12.52 55.13
C GLY A 634 27.13 11.59 56.27
N GLY A 635 27.08 10.27 56.03
CA GLY A 635 27.57 9.26 56.98
C GLY A 635 29.08 9.37 57.25
N ILE A 636 29.89 9.52 56.19
CA ILE A 636 31.35 9.73 56.34
C ILE A 636 31.63 11.03 57.10
N THR A 637 30.94 12.13 56.78
CA THR A 637 31.09 13.41 57.49
C THR A 637 30.74 13.27 58.97
N ALA A 638 29.65 12.57 59.30
CA ALA A 638 29.25 12.33 60.69
C ALA A 638 30.30 11.51 61.47
N VAL A 639 30.86 10.47 60.84
CA VAL A 639 31.93 9.64 61.43
C VAL A 639 33.22 10.44 61.64
N VAL A 640 33.63 11.25 60.66
CA VAL A 640 34.80 12.13 60.78
C VAL A 640 34.63 13.15 61.90
N LEU A 641 33.45 13.77 62.02
CA LEU A 641 33.14 14.70 63.11
C LEU A 641 33.15 14.01 64.48
N ALA A 642 32.60 12.80 64.57
CA ALA A 642 32.61 12.01 65.81
C ALA A 642 34.03 11.62 66.24
N LEU A 643 34.86 11.13 65.30
CA LEU A 643 36.27 10.80 65.54
C LEU A 643 37.08 12.04 65.93
N GLY A 644 36.86 13.18 65.25
CA GLY A 644 37.46 14.46 65.60
C GLY A 644 37.08 14.91 67.02
N GLY A 645 35.82 14.73 67.42
CA GLY A 645 35.35 14.98 68.78
C GLY A 645 36.02 14.09 69.83
N VAL A 646 36.17 12.79 69.55
CA VAL A 646 36.88 11.85 70.44
C VAL A 646 38.36 12.25 70.59
N VAL A 647 39.04 12.60 69.50
CA VAL A 647 40.43 13.09 69.54
C VAL A 647 40.53 14.36 70.39
N LEU A 648 39.62 15.31 70.23
CA LEU A 648 39.56 16.53 71.04
C LEU A 648 39.37 16.25 72.53
N VAL A 649 38.53 15.27 72.89
CA VAL A 649 38.33 14.84 74.28
C VAL A 649 39.59 14.19 74.85
N VAL A 650 40.27 13.33 74.07
CA VAL A 650 41.54 12.70 74.47
C VAL A 650 42.65 13.75 74.67
N LEU A 651 42.77 14.71 73.75
CA LEU A 651 43.73 15.82 73.84
C LEU A 651 43.45 16.71 75.06
N ARG A 652 42.18 17.05 75.32
CA ARG A 652 41.78 17.81 76.53
C ARG A 652 42.05 17.06 77.83
N ARG A 653 41.89 15.73 77.86
CA ARG A 653 42.23 14.91 79.03
C ARG A 653 43.73 14.85 79.28
N ARG A 654 44.55 14.74 78.22
CA ARG A 654 46.02 14.79 78.34
C ARG A 654 46.53 16.15 78.84
N ALA A 655 45.92 17.26 78.39
CA ALA A 655 46.27 18.62 78.83
C ALA A 655 45.85 18.97 80.28
N LYS A 656 45.08 18.10 80.96
CA LYS A 656 44.70 18.28 82.37
C LYS A 656 45.53 17.42 83.35
N VAL A 657 46.37 16.52 82.84
CA VAL A 657 47.16 15.56 83.63
C VAL A 657 48.67 15.84 83.57
N GLY A 658 49.10 16.82 82.77
CA GLY A 658 50.40 17.48 82.86
C GLY A 658 50.21 18.89 83.37
#